data_AF-A0A4U0XSS5-F1
#
_entry.id   AF-A0A4U0XSS5-F1
#
_cell.length_a   1.000
_cell.length_b   1.000
_cell.length_c   1.000
_cell.angle_alpha   90.00
_cell.angle_beta   90.00
_cell.angle_gamma   90.00
#
_symmetry.space_group_name_H-M   'P 1'
#
loop_
_entity.id
_entity.type
_entity.pdbx_description
1 polymer ?
#
loop_
_entity_poly.entity_id
_entity_poly.type
_entity_poly.pdbx_seq_one_letter_code
_entity_poly.pdbx_strand_id
1 'polypeptide(L)'
;MANDGLNELVKYSTAISSLGLRLGAYVFLRWLDMSPFPPAILALLAVYIPSFIYNFVHTSPYEVVADELDVVAREPPAADEDVQRQRDNRDPVKLDDGRELEVEETIVLEEKGSQPLKTLLTGLPSPTSFILSALTFAINLALVVMVWDLVSRGRFFHQSYELSMGRTGYVSDTSARILVREPDARQYPIFVSYRYADPPYIGVAPGGMPHDSAWKSGGSIDWLDNTTDFTGTFTLSRLTSDTRYQWVVSNNHTGFFTTAPRPGHTSERVGTIGSFTFLHTSCLKNNFPYNPFAHTLSNAGLKHLATALQSIKAQFMLFLGDFIYIDVPRRHGSTVEDYRREYRQLYASPDWPAVSKELPWIHTYDDHEVANDWDGNTTGIFAAANDPYQHYHVSVNPSAVRQGQSYFSFTQGPATFFMLDTRRYRSPNDNTNGTDPVTGDATKTMLGHQQLSDLLDWLKRPEAPGVRWKIVVSSIPFTKNWWFGAQDTWRGYLGERQIILEAMWDVGLKGGIGVIVLSGDRHEFAATAFPPPPDGKEEIIGLGPIAIGANPLNPILAPSSTGLRTRRKRWPLSATVHEFSASPLSMFYLPIRTYAESSTSEDYLSDVCIKYVLDGNSKFGAVSISSPATSDQSILHYRLFVDGVEAWSYTITTPPDVGGGGRAKDAIWG
;
A
#
# COMPACT_ATOMS: atom_id res chain seq x y z
N MET A 1 -36.45 16.90 39.86
CA MET A 1 -35.34 16.04 40.35
C MET A 1 -35.11 14.78 39.50
N ALA A 2 -36.01 13.79 39.43
CA ALA A 2 -35.77 12.57 38.63
C ALA A 2 -35.74 12.82 37.09
N ASN A 3 -36.56 13.74 36.59
CA ASN A 3 -36.59 14.13 35.17
C ASN A 3 -35.34 14.91 34.73
N ASP A 4 -34.71 15.68 35.63
CA ASP A 4 -33.56 16.52 35.29
C ASP A 4 -32.32 15.68 35.00
N GLY A 5 -32.10 14.61 35.79
CA GLY A 5 -31.01 13.67 35.56
C GLY A 5 -31.15 12.90 34.24
N LEU A 6 -32.38 12.50 33.88
CA LEU A 6 -32.64 11.85 32.60
C LEU A 6 -32.42 12.81 31.42
N ASN A 7 -32.92 14.04 31.51
CA ASN A 7 -32.77 15.04 30.45
C ASN A 7 -31.29 15.38 30.21
N GLU A 8 -30.49 15.56 31.26
CA GLU A 8 -29.05 15.78 31.12
C GLU A 8 -28.34 14.56 30.50
N LEU A 9 -28.66 13.34 30.97
CA LEU A 9 -28.09 12.12 30.40
C LEU A 9 -28.36 11.99 28.89
N VAL A 10 -29.58 12.28 28.44
CA VAL A 10 -29.96 12.16 27.02
C VAL A 10 -29.34 13.28 26.19
N LYS A 11 -29.16 14.49 26.73
CA LYS A 11 -28.38 15.57 26.09
C LYS A 11 -26.93 15.15 25.88
N TYR A 12 -26.25 14.67 26.91
CA TYR A 12 -24.87 14.19 26.80
C TYR A 12 -24.75 13.03 25.82
N SER A 13 -25.68 12.07 25.87
CA SER A 13 -25.72 10.93 24.94
C SER A 13 -25.83 11.38 23.48
N THR A 14 -26.67 12.38 23.20
CA THR A 14 -26.84 12.95 21.84
C THR A 14 -25.58 13.66 21.38
N ALA A 15 -24.98 14.51 22.23
CA ALA A 15 -23.78 15.26 21.88
C ALA A 15 -22.57 14.34 21.66
N ILE A 16 -22.34 13.38 22.57
CA ILE A 16 -21.22 12.44 22.49
C ILE A 16 -21.37 11.52 21.28
N SER A 17 -22.55 10.95 21.06
CA SER A 17 -22.79 10.07 19.89
C SER A 17 -22.62 10.82 18.57
N SER A 18 -23.11 12.06 18.47
CA SER A 18 -22.91 12.91 17.29
C SER A 18 -21.44 13.26 17.06
N LEU A 19 -20.74 13.75 18.09
CA LEU A 19 -19.33 14.13 17.98
C LEU A 19 -18.45 12.91 17.64
N GLY A 20 -18.68 11.78 18.29
CA GLY A 20 -17.99 10.53 17.99
C GLY A 20 -18.26 10.05 16.56
N LEU A 21 -19.50 10.12 16.09
CA LEU A 21 -19.88 9.75 14.72
C LEU A 21 -19.18 10.65 13.71
N ARG A 22 -19.18 11.96 13.93
CA ARG A 22 -18.58 12.95 13.02
C ARG A 22 -17.07 12.81 12.94
N LEU A 23 -16.41 12.71 14.10
CA LEU A 23 -14.98 12.50 14.17
C LEU A 23 -14.59 11.16 13.55
N GLY A 24 -15.32 10.09 13.90
CA GLY A 24 -15.10 8.75 13.35
C GLY A 24 -15.28 8.70 11.84
N ALA A 25 -16.34 9.29 11.30
CA ALA A 25 -16.59 9.36 9.86
C ALA A 25 -15.54 10.20 9.14
N TYR A 26 -15.14 11.35 9.70
CA TYR A 26 -14.09 12.19 9.11
C TYR A 26 -12.75 11.44 9.05
N VAL A 27 -12.31 10.85 10.18
CA VAL A 27 -11.07 10.06 10.24
C VAL A 27 -11.15 8.89 9.26
N PHE A 28 -12.26 8.17 9.21
CA PHE A 28 -12.45 7.04 8.30
C PHE A 28 -12.38 7.43 6.82
N LEU A 29 -13.10 8.47 6.43
CA LEU A 29 -13.21 8.89 5.03
C LEU A 29 -11.94 9.60 4.52
N ARG A 30 -11.13 10.16 5.42
CA ARG A 30 -9.98 11.00 5.04
C ARG A 30 -8.62 10.43 5.39
N TRP A 31 -8.52 9.55 6.39
CA TRP A 31 -7.24 9.19 6.98
C TRP A 31 -7.03 7.71 7.27
N LEU A 32 -7.99 7.00 7.83
CA LEU A 32 -7.79 5.60 8.25
C LEU A 32 -9.01 4.77 7.90
N ASP A 33 -8.94 4.01 6.81
CA ASP A 33 -10.02 3.12 6.37
C ASP A 33 -10.02 1.78 7.13
N MET A 34 -9.82 1.83 8.45
CA MET A 34 -9.71 0.63 9.27
C MET A 34 -11.06 -0.03 9.52
N SER A 35 -11.06 -1.36 9.64
CA SER A 35 -12.28 -2.17 9.80
C SER A 35 -13.23 -1.85 10.97
N PRO A 36 -12.78 -1.39 12.16
CA PRO A 36 -13.71 -1.09 13.26
C PRO A 36 -14.56 0.17 13.05
N PHE A 37 -14.20 1.08 12.13
CA PHE A 37 -14.90 2.36 11.97
C PHE A 37 -16.34 2.20 11.46
N PRO A 38 -16.64 1.50 10.35
CA PRO A 38 -18.01 1.38 9.85
C PRO A 38 -19.02 0.85 10.88
N PRO A 39 -18.78 -0.28 11.60
CA PRO A 39 -19.74 -0.75 12.60
C PRO A 39 -19.86 0.20 13.80
N ALA A 40 -18.78 0.84 14.24
CA ALA A 40 -18.82 1.81 15.33
C ALA A 40 -19.65 3.06 14.98
N ILE A 41 -19.49 3.58 13.75
CA ILE A 41 -20.25 4.72 13.23
C ILE A 41 -21.76 4.40 13.18
N LEU A 42 -22.12 3.20 12.75
CA LEU A 42 -23.52 2.74 12.74
C LEU A 42 -24.08 2.59 14.16
N ALA A 43 -23.29 2.08 15.11
CA ALA A 43 -23.70 1.99 16.50
C ALA A 43 -23.92 3.37 17.12
N LEU A 44 -23.05 4.34 16.84
CA LEU A 44 -23.20 5.73 17.28
C LEU A 44 -24.44 6.38 16.68
N LEU A 45 -24.76 6.10 15.40
CA LEU A 45 -26.01 6.56 14.78
C LEU A 45 -27.24 5.96 15.49
N ALA A 46 -27.20 4.67 15.83
CA ALA A 46 -28.29 3.99 16.51
C ALA A 46 -28.56 4.55 17.93
N VAL A 47 -27.53 5.09 18.59
CA VAL A 47 -27.69 5.85 19.85
C VAL A 47 -28.20 7.28 19.57
N TYR A 48 -27.64 7.94 18.56
CA TYR A 48 -27.94 9.33 18.23
C TYR A 48 -29.40 9.57 17.85
N ILE A 49 -29.99 8.72 17.01
CA ILE A 49 -31.37 8.89 16.52
C ILE A 49 -32.40 8.98 17.67
N PRO A 50 -32.53 7.98 18.57
CA PRO A 50 -33.51 8.05 19.64
C PRO A 50 -33.21 9.18 20.64
N SER A 51 -31.94 9.44 20.96
CA SER A 51 -31.57 10.50 21.91
C SER A 51 -31.83 11.90 21.32
N PHE A 52 -31.63 12.07 20.01
CA PHE A 52 -31.95 13.30 19.29
C PHE A 52 -33.46 13.55 19.27
N ILE A 53 -34.25 12.54 18.92
CA ILE A 53 -35.73 12.65 18.90
C ILE A 53 -36.25 13.01 20.28
N TYR A 54 -35.74 12.37 21.34
CA TYR A 54 -36.10 12.71 22.71
C TYR A 54 -35.80 14.19 23.02
N ASN A 55 -34.58 14.66 22.78
CA ASN A 55 -34.21 16.05 23.01
C ASN A 55 -35.03 17.03 22.16
N PHE A 56 -35.35 16.66 20.93
CA PHE A 56 -36.12 17.50 20.01
C PHE A 56 -37.55 17.73 20.51
N VAL A 57 -38.16 16.70 21.12
CA VAL A 57 -39.53 16.78 21.66
C VAL A 57 -39.57 17.36 23.08
N HIS A 58 -38.52 17.18 23.89
CA HIS A 58 -38.53 17.52 25.32
C HIS A 58 -37.75 18.81 25.67
N THR A 59 -37.12 19.47 24.71
CA THR A 59 -36.44 20.75 24.96
C THR A 59 -37.40 21.91 24.74
N SER A 60 -37.74 22.63 25.81
CA SER A 60 -38.56 23.84 25.73
C SER A 60 -37.83 24.97 24.96
N PRO A 61 -38.52 25.69 24.04
CA PRO A 61 -38.01 26.91 23.41
C PRO A 61 -37.86 28.06 24.42
N TYR A 62 -38.47 27.95 25.60
CA TYR A 62 -38.48 28.98 26.62
C TYR A 62 -37.52 28.69 27.78
N GLU A 63 -37.04 29.74 28.42
CA GLU A 63 -36.27 29.75 29.66
C GLU A 63 -37.09 30.47 30.75
N VAL A 64 -37.09 29.94 31.97
CA VAL A 64 -37.79 30.56 33.10
C VAL A 64 -36.89 31.65 33.67
N VAL A 65 -37.31 32.91 33.55
CA VAL A 65 -36.55 34.10 33.97
C VAL A 65 -36.94 34.56 35.36
N ALA A 66 -38.20 34.35 35.75
CA ALA A 66 -38.69 34.56 37.10
C ALA A 66 -39.79 33.54 37.43
N ASP A 67 -39.80 33.08 38.67
CA ASP A 67 -40.79 32.17 39.23
C ASP A 67 -41.26 32.81 40.55
N GLU A 68 -42.42 33.46 40.50
CA GLU A 68 -43.00 34.17 41.63
C GLU A 68 -44.16 33.36 42.20
N LEU A 69 -44.04 33.01 43.49
CA LEU A 69 -45.06 32.30 44.27
C LEU A 69 -45.85 33.31 45.09
N ASP A 70 -47.05 33.67 44.63
CA ASP A 70 -47.97 34.51 45.38
C ASP A 70 -48.92 33.64 46.20
N VAL A 71 -48.82 33.77 47.52
CA VAL A 71 -49.71 33.10 48.48
C VAL A 71 -50.82 34.08 48.84
N VAL A 72 -51.98 33.93 48.22
CA VAL A 72 -53.14 34.79 48.47
C VAL A 72 -54.05 34.11 49.49
N ALA A 73 -54.20 34.72 50.67
CA ALA A 73 -55.16 34.28 51.67
C ALA A 73 -56.53 34.92 51.38
N ARG A 74 -57.53 34.12 50.96
CA ARG A 74 -58.90 34.59 50.78
C ARG A 74 -59.71 34.40 52.07
N GLU A 75 -60.49 35.42 52.41
CA GLU A 75 -61.52 35.30 53.45
C GLU A 75 -62.69 34.46 52.92
N PRO A 76 -63.28 33.58 53.75
CA PRO A 76 -64.37 32.72 53.31
C PRO A 76 -65.59 33.57 52.90
N PRO A 77 -66.29 33.22 51.81
CA PRO A 77 -67.49 33.94 51.41
C PRO A 77 -68.55 33.85 52.51
N ALA A 78 -69.26 34.96 52.74
CA ALA A 78 -70.41 35.00 53.62
C ALA A 78 -71.42 33.93 53.16
N ALA A 79 -71.92 33.15 54.12
CA ALA A 79 -72.87 32.09 53.89
C ALA A 79 -74.15 32.63 53.25
N ASP A 80 -74.34 32.33 51.97
CA ASP A 80 -75.68 32.21 51.38
C ASP A 80 -76.05 30.74 51.36
N GLU A 81 -77.23 30.44 51.92
CA GLU A 81 -77.82 29.11 51.97
C GLU A 81 -78.13 28.59 50.55
N ASP A 82 -78.02 27.28 50.40
CA ASP A 82 -78.40 26.43 49.26
C ASP A 82 -77.52 26.46 48.00
N VAL A 83 -76.65 25.45 47.84
CA VAL A 83 -76.82 24.33 46.89
C VAL A 83 -75.71 23.28 47.06
N GLN A 84 -76.13 22.03 47.01
CA GLN A 84 -75.39 20.79 47.27
C GLN A 84 -74.66 20.26 46.01
N ARG A 85 -73.51 19.60 46.21
CA ARG A 85 -72.69 18.71 45.30
C ARG A 85 -71.50 19.43 44.63
N GLN A 86 -70.27 18.91 44.57
CA GLN A 86 -69.71 17.55 44.67
C GLN A 86 -68.22 17.68 45.08
N ARG A 87 -67.73 16.90 46.07
CA ARG A 87 -66.34 16.91 46.56
C ARG A 87 -65.38 16.31 45.51
N ASP A 88 -64.29 17.02 45.22
CA ASP A 88 -63.03 16.42 44.76
C ASP A 88 -61.95 16.60 45.86
N ASN A 89 -61.14 15.56 46.04
CA ASN A 89 -60.31 15.30 47.22
C ASN A 89 -58.96 16.03 47.12
N ARG A 90 -58.87 17.26 47.64
CA ARG A 90 -57.62 17.85 48.14
C ARG A 90 -57.95 18.65 49.40
N ASP A 91 -57.48 18.19 50.56
CA ASP A 91 -57.64 18.93 51.81
C ASP A 91 -56.82 20.22 51.75
N PRO A 92 -57.42 21.42 51.84
CA PRO A 92 -56.65 22.65 51.99
C PRO A 92 -56.09 22.71 53.43
N VAL A 93 -54.83 23.12 53.55
CA VAL A 93 -54.22 23.39 54.85
C VAL A 93 -54.90 24.62 55.45
N LYS A 94 -55.74 24.42 56.46
CA LYS A 94 -56.42 25.49 57.18
C LYS A 94 -55.51 26.10 58.25
N LEU A 95 -55.34 27.41 58.22
CA LEU A 95 -54.76 28.17 59.33
C LEU A 95 -55.84 28.41 60.41
N ASP A 96 -55.40 28.64 61.65
CA ASP A 96 -56.20 28.73 62.89
C ASP A 96 -57.26 29.86 62.90
N ASP A 97 -57.36 30.65 61.82
CA ASP A 97 -58.28 31.78 61.65
C ASP A 97 -59.31 31.64 60.51
N GLY A 98 -59.36 30.49 59.82
CA GLY A 98 -60.41 30.20 58.83
C GLY A 98 -60.18 30.74 57.41
N ARG A 99 -58.99 31.26 57.09
CA ARG A 99 -58.62 31.67 55.72
C ARG A 99 -58.19 30.48 54.84
N GLU A 100 -58.62 30.46 53.58
CA GLU A 100 -58.12 29.52 52.56
C GLU A 100 -56.90 30.12 51.86
N LEU A 101 -55.82 29.35 51.77
CA LEU A 101 -54.60 29.72 51.06
C LEU A 101 -54.70 29.21 49.62
N GLU A 102 -54.79 30.13 48.66
CA GLU A 102 -54.67 29.84 47.24
C GLU A 102 -53.25 30.25 46.81
N VAL A 103 -52.47 29.28 46.33
CA VAL A 103 -51.11 29.52 45.84
C VAL A 103 -51.21 29.72 44.33
N GLU A 104 -50.97 30.95 43.87
CA GLU A 104 -50.84 31.28 42.44
C GLU A 104 -49.35 31.35 42.08
N GLU A 105 -48.91 30.50 41.15
CA GLU A 105 -47.54 30.46 40.64
C GLU A 105 -47.50 31.20 39.30
N THR A 106 -46.73 32.29 39.22
CA THR A 106 -46.55 33.07 38.00
C THR A 106 -45.15 32.86 37.44
N ILE A 107 -45.06 32.15 36.31
CA ILE A 107 -43.80 31.84 35.62
C ILE A 107 -43.59 32.81 34.45
N VAL A 108 -42.50 33.58 34.48
CA VAL A 108 -42.09 34.46 33.37
C VAL A 108 -41.15 33.70 32.44
N LEU A 109 -41.57 33.52 31.20
CA LEU A 109 -40.86 32.77 30.16
C LEU A 109 -40.24 33.71 29.12
N GLU A 110 -38.94 33.56 28.84
CA GLU A 110 -38.25 34.24 27.73
C GLU A 110 -37.89 33.22 26.64
N GLU A 111 -38.03 33.60 25.37
CA GLU A 111 -37.66 32.73 24.24
C GLU A 111 -36.12 32.64 24.14
N LYS A 112 -35.59 31.41 24.10
CA LYS A 112 -34.15 31.19 24.01
C LYS A 112 -33.60 31.76 22.70
N GLY A 113 -32.50 32.50 22.79
CA GLY A 113 -31.78 32.95 21.59
C GLY A 113 -31.35 31.77 20.71
N SER A 114 -31.34 31.97 19.38
CA SER A 114 -30.85 30.94 18.47
C SER A 114 -29.38 30.63 18.76
N GLN A 115 -29.00 29.35 18.79
CA GLN A 115 -27.61 28.91 19.00
C GLN A 115 -27.13 28.07 17.80
N PRO A 116 -26.94 28.66 16.61
CA PRO A 116 -26.64 27.90 15.39
C PRO A 116 -25.33 27.13 15.50
N LEU A 117 -24.26 27.78 15.97
CA LEU A 117 -22.94 27.17 16.15
C LEU A 117 -22.99 25.98 17.11
N LYS A 118 -23.66 26.11 18.25
CA LYS A 118 -23.77 25.02 19.23
C LYS A 118 -24.52 23.83 18.64
N THR A 119 -25.67 24.08 18.01
CA THR A 119 -26.51 23.05 17.36
C THR A 119 -25.72 22.31 16.27
N LEU A 120 -25.02 23.07 15.43
CA LEU A 120 -24.24 22.53 14.33
C LEU A 120 -22.96 21.84 14.79
N LEU A 121 -22.32 22.24 15.89
CA LEU A 121 -21.10 21.56 16.37
C LEU A 121 -21.43 20.31 17.18
N THR A 122 -22.42 20.39 18.07
CA THR A 122 -22.74 19.30 19.01
C THR A 122 -23.66 18.24 18.42
N GLY A 123 -24.44 18.57 17.38
CA GLY A 123 -25.48 17.67 16.89
C GLY A 123 -26.77 17.68 17.70
N LEU A 124 -26.86 18.51 18.76
CA LEU A 124 -28.09 18.69 19.53
C LEU A 124 -29.16 19.41 18.70
N PRO A 125 -30.45 19.11 18.88
CA PRO A 125 -31.52 19.89 18.25
C PRO A 125 -31.53 21.33 18.79
N SER A 126 -31.88 22.28 17.93
CA SER A 126 -32.10 23.67 18.32
C SER A 126 -33.46 23.79 19.01
N PRO A 127 -33.54 24.43 20.19
CA PRO A 127 -34.80 24.67 20.88
C PRO A 127 -35.73 25.61 20.12
N THR A 128 -35.19 26.48 19.26
CA THR A 128 -35.94 27.57 18.60
C THR A 128 -35.95 27.48 17.08
N SER A 129 -35.38 26.43 16.48
CA SER A 129 -35.36 26.30 15.01
C SER A 129 -35.42 24.86 14.54
N PHE A 130 -36.55 24.51 13.91
CA PHE A 130 -36.71 23.23 13.22
C PHE A 130 -35.66 23.05 12.12
N ILE A 131 -35.37 24.09 11.34
CA ILE A 131 -34.43 24.03 10.21
C ILE A 131 -33.02 23.67 10.70
N LEU A 132 -32.56 24.28 11.79
CA LEU A 132 -31.25 23.97 12.37
C LEU A 132 -31.18 22.54 12.93
N SER A 133 -32.26 22.07 13.58
CA SER A 133 -32.39 20.69 14.04
C SER A 133 -32.36 19.69 12.87
N ALA A 134 -33.13 19.94 11.81
CA ALA A 134 -33.15 19.11 10.62
C ALA A 134 -31.77 19.08 9.93
N LEU A 135 -31.11 20.24 9.83
CA LEU A 135 -29.78 20.35 9.22
C LEU A 135 -28.72 19.56 10.00
N THR A 136 -28.67 19.69 11.33
CA THR A 136 -27.66 18.98 12.13
C THR A 136 -27.87 17.46 12.12
N PHE A 137 -29.12 17.01 12.10
CA PHE A 137 -29.48 15.61 11.92
C PHE A 137 -29.08 15.10 10.53
N ALA A 138 -29.38 15.87 9.48
CA ALA A 138 -29.03 15.54 8.10
C ALA A 138 -27.52 15.42 7.89
N ILE A 139 -26.70 16.24 8.57
CA ILE A 139 -25.23 16.13 8.54
C ILE A 139 -24.78 14.75 9.04
N ASN A 140 -25.29 14.28 10.18
CA ASN A 140 -24.93 12.96 10.72
C ASN A 140 -25.36 11.84 9.79
N LEU A 141 -26.57 11.92 9.24
CA LEU A 141 -27.04 10.93 8.28
C LEU A 141 -26.20 10.92 7.00
N ALA A 142 -25.86 12.10 6.47
CA ALA A 142 -25.03 12.22 5.27
C ALA A 142 -23.64 11.61 5.47
N LEU A 143 -23.01 11.80 6.63
CA LEU A 143 -21.73 11.18 6.95
C LEU A 143 -21.81 9.65 6.97
N VAL A 144 -22.87 9.09 7.56
CA VAL A 144 -23.10 7.63 7.57
C VAL A 144 -23.33 7.11 6.16
N VAL A 145 -24.08 7.84 5.32
CA VAL A 145 -24.28 7.50 3.91
C VAL A 145 -22.95 7.53 3.14
N MET A 146 -22.08 8.50 3.39
CA MET A 146 -20.74 8.56 2.78
C MET A 146 -19.84 7.39 3.20
N VAL A 147 -19.89 6.99 4.48
CA VAL A 147 -19.21 5.79 4.98
C VAL A 147 -19.73 4.54 4.27
N TRP A 148 -21.06 4.41 4.15
CA TRP A 148 -21.67 3.30 3.43
C TRP A 148 -21.30 3.30 1.93
N ASP A 149 -21.27 4.47 1.28
CA ASP A 149 -20.90 4.64 -0.12
C ASP A 149 -19.49 4.09 -0.38
N LEU A 150 -18.49 4.55 0.40
CA LEU A 150 -17.10 4.08 0.27
C LEU A 150 -16.99 2.55 0.44
N VAL A 151 -17.72 1.97 1.39
CA VAL A 151 -17.63 0.54 1.72
C VAL A 151 -18.37 -0.33 0.71
N SER A 152 -19.50 0.15 0.16
CA SER A 152 -20.50 -0.73 -0.44
C SER A 152 -20.77 -0.43 -1.93
N ARG A 153 -20.58 0.81 -2.39
CA ARG A 153 -21.00 1.21 -3.74
C ARG A 153 -20.27 0.42 -4.83
N GLY A 154 -18.96 0.24 -4.70
CA GLY A 154 -18.17 -0.57 -5.63
C GLY A 154 -18.72 -1.98 -5.75
N ARG A 155 -18.91 -2.68 -4.62
CA ARG A 155 -19.40 -4.06 -4.58
C ARG A 155 -20.79 -4.24 -5.21
N PHE A 156 -21.73 -3.35 -4.93
CA PHE A 156 -23.12 -3.53 -5.38
C PHE A 156 -23.40 -3.00 -6.79
N PHE A 157 -22.74 -1.92 -7.20
CA PHE A 157 -23.07 -1.24 -8.46
C PHE A 157 -21.96 -1.34 -9.52
N HIS A 158 -20.76 -1.78 -9.14
CA HIS A 158 -19.60 -1.84 -10.03
C HIS A 158 -18.86 -3.18 -9.92
N GLN A 159 -19.55 -4.30 -10.12
CA GLN A 159 -18.93 -5.63 -10.10
C GLN A 159 -18.00 -5.90 -11.30
N SER A 160 -18.17 -5.11 -12.37
CA SER A 160 -17.32 -5.09 -13.56
C SER A 160 -17.22 -6.44 -14.31
N TYR A 161 -18.29 -7.24 -14.32
CA TYR A 161 -18.35 -8.52 -15.05
C TYR A 161 -18.02 -8.37 -16.54
N GLU A 162 -18.57 -7.33 -17.16
CA GLU A 162 -18.42 -7.01 -18.59
C GLU A 162 -17.11 -6.27 -18.94
N LEU A 163 -16.15 -6.18 -18.02
CA LEU A 163 -14.89 -5.47 -18.26
C LEU A 163 -14.11 -6.09 -19.44
N SER A 164 -14.08 -5.42 -20.58
CA SER A 164 -13.13 -5.71 -21.66
C SER A 164 -11.89 -4.83 -21.48
N MET A 165 -10.70 -5.42 -21.50
CA MET A 165 -9.44 -4.67 -21.37
C MET A 165 -8.28 -5.32 -22.11
N GLY A 166 -7.26 -4.50 -22.40
CA GLY A 166 -5.92 -4.98 -22.78
C GLY A 166 -4.84 -4.15 -22.11
N ARG A 167 -3.72 -4.78 -21.72
CA ARG A 167 -2.55 -4.05 -21.18
C ARG A 167 -1.24 -4.74 -21.53
N THR A 168 -0.18 -3.95 -21.57
CA THR A 168 1.18 -4.48 -21.67
C THR A 168 1.67 -4.98 -20.31
N GLY A 169 2.20 -6.20 -20.25
CA GLY A 169 2.92 -6.75 -19.10
C GLY A 169 4.43 -6.67 -19.29
N TYR A 170 5.14 -7.78 -19.16
CA TYR A 170 6.59 -7.83 -19.36
C TYR A 170 6.99 -7.57 -20.82
N VAL A 171 7.96 -6.69 -21.00
CA VAL A 171 8.54 -6.34 -22.31
C VAL A 171 10.05 -6.50 -22.26
N SER A 172 10.60 -7.55 -22.86
CA SER A 172 12.05 -7.74 -22.97
C SER A 172 12.66 -6.89 -24.09
N ASP A 173 13.93 -7.12 -24.37
CA ASP A 173 14.63 -6.57 -25.54
C ASP A 173 14.14 -7.16 -26.87
N THR A 174 13.44 -8.29 -26.84
CA THR A 174 13.05 -9.06 -28.04
C THR A 174 11.62 -9.57 -28.04
N SER A 175 10.86 -9.33 -26.96
CA SER A 175 9.51 -9.83 -26.80
C SER A 175 8.64 -8.91 -25.95
N ALA A 176 7.32 -9.03 -26.08
CA ALA A 176 6.35 -8.33 -25.24
C ALA A 176 5.16 -9.25 -24.94
N ARG A 177 4.65 -9.19 -23.71
CA ARG A 177 3.41 -9.88 -23.31
C ARG A 177 2.25 -8.90 -23.24
N ILE A 178 1.16 -9.22 -23.91
CA ILE A 178 -0.08 -8.42 -23.89
C ILE A 178 -1.17 -9.24 -23.20
N LEU A 179 -1.65 -8.77 -22.07
CA LEU A 179 -2.82 -9.33 -21.38
C LEU A 179 -4.07 -8.81 -22.07
N VAL A 180 -5.05 -9.68 -22.28
CA VAL A 180 -6.41 -9.31 -22.70
C VAL A 180 -7.44 -9.94 -21.78
N ARG A 181 -8.55 -9.24 -21.55
CA ARG A 181 -9.76 -9.79 -20.96
C ARG A 181 -10.94 -9.48 -21.88
N GLU A 182 -11.73 -10.48 -22.25
CA GLU A 182 -12.90 -10.27 -23.12
C GLU A 182 -14.07 -11.21 -22.75
N PRO A 183 -15.09 -10.74 -22.01
CA PRO A 183 -16.25 -11.57 -21.70
C PRO A 183 -17.27 -11.69 -22.85
N ASP A 184 -17.30 -10.78 -23.83
CA ASP A 184 -18.30 -10.80 -24.90
C ASP A 184 -17.95 -11.83 -25.98
N ALA A 185 -18.73 -12.92 -26.02
CA ALA A 185 -18.51 -14.02 -26.96
C ALA A 185 -18.54 -13.60 -28.44
N ARG A 186 -19.16 -12.46 -28.78
CA ARG A 186 -19.25 -11.94 -30.15
C ARG A 186 -17.93 -11.36 -30.66
N GLN A 187 -16.97 -11.10 -29.77
CA GLN A 187 -15.65 -10.55 -30.13
C GLN A 187 -14.65 -11.63 -30.57
N TYR A 188 -14.97 -12.92 -30.36
CA TYR A 188 -14.08 -14.03 -30.71
C TYR A 188 -14.12 -14.41 -32.20
N PRO A 189 -13.01 -14.90 -32.76
CA PRO A 189 -11.68 -15.01 -32.14
C PRO A 189 -11.01 -13.63 -31.95
N ILE A 190 -10.21 -13.51 -30.89
CA ILE A 190 -9.47 -12.29 -30.59
C ILE A 190 -8.11 -12.33 -31.27
N PHE A 191 -7.76 -11.28 -32.00
CA PHE A 191 -6.47 -11.15 -32.69
C PHE A 191 -5.68 -10.00 -32.10
N VAL A 192 -4.35 -10.15 -31.99
CA VAL A 192 -3.45 -9.03 -31.71
C VAL A 192 -2.64 -8.70 -32.95
N SER A 193 -2.46 -7.42 -33.22
CA SER A 193 -1.55 -6.92 -34.25
C SER A 193 -0.63 -5.85 -33.67
N TYR A 194 0.57 -5.74 -34.20
CA TYR A 194 1.56 -4.77 -33.75
C TYR A 194 2.35 -4.16 -34.91
N ARG A 195 2.92 -2.98 -34.70
CA ARG A 195 3.79 -2.27 -35.67
C ARG A 195 4.76 -1.34 -34.96
N TYR A 196 5.75 -0.83 -35.68
CA TYR A 196 6.58 0.27 -35.18
C TYR A 196 5.73 1.52 -34.96
N ALA A 197 5.87 2.16 -33.80
CA ALA A 197 5.13 3.38 -33.46
C ALA A 197 5.88 4.66 -33.88
N ASP A 198 7.20 4.64 -33.82
CA ASP A 198 8.06 5.77 -34.18
C ASP A 198 8.87 5.42 -35.46
N PRO A 199 9.29 6.40 -36.28
CA PRO A 199 10.27 6.20 -37.35
C PRO A 199 11.56 5.57 -36.81
N PRO A 200 12.31 4.76 -37.58
CA PRO A 200 13.48 4.07 -37.06
C PRO A 200 14.59 5.10 -36.76
N TYR A 201 15.30 4.88 -35.66
CA TYR A 201 16.54 5.59 -35.37
C TYR A 201 17.55 5.35 -36.51
N ILE A 202 18.13 6.43 -37.03
CA ILE A 202 19.02 6.43 -38.22
C ILE A 202 20.36 5.66 -37.97
N GLY A 203 20.60 5.13 -36.77
CA GLY A 203 21.93 4.70 -36.34
C GLY A 203 22.32 3.22 -36.46
N VAL A 204 21.40 2.24 -36.60
CA VAL A 204 21.79 0.82 -36.44
C VAL A 204 21.11 -0.14 -37.42
N ALA A 205 21.45 0.00 -38.70
CA ALA A 205 21.55 -1.16 -39.60
C ALA A 205 22.48 -0.79 -40.77
N PRO A 206 23.63 -1.48 -40.96
CA PRO A 206 24.31 -1.42 -42.24
C PRO A 206 23.37 -2.06 -43.27
N GLY A 207 22.65 -1.22 -44.04
CA GLY A 207 21.70 -1.67 -45.05
C GLY A 207 20.37 -0.93 -45.16
N GLY A 208 20.10 0.11 -44.37
CA GLY A 208 18.94 1.00 -44.62
C GLY A 208 17.61 0.26 -44.73
N MET A 209 17.25 -0.55 -43.74
CA MET A 209 15.95 -1.22 -43.72
C MET A 209 14.84 -0.16 -43.70
N PRO A 210 13.89 -0.18 -44.66
CA PRO A 210 12.78 0.77 -44.69
C PRO A 210 11.98 0.69 -43.39
N HIS A 211 11.46 1.83 -42.93
CA HIS A 211 10.51 1.86 -41.81
C HIS A 211 9.25 1.09 -42.20
N ASP A 212 9.11 -0.09 -41.63
CA ASP A 212 7.96 -0.96 -41.87
C ASP A 212 6.83 -0.61 -40.91
N SER A 213 5.98 0.34 -41.32
CA SER A 213 4.78 0.74 -40.59
C SER A 213 3.59 -0.22 -40.75
N ALA A 214 3.78 -1.33 -41.48
CA ALA A 214 2.72 -2.32 -41.68
C ALA A 214 2.38 -3.05 -40.37
N TRP A 215 1.10 -3.36 -40.22
CA TRP A 215 0.62 -4.19 -39.12
C TRP A 215 1.07 -5.64 -39.30
N LYS A 216 1.65 -6.20 -38.25
CA LYS A 216 2.10 -7.59 -38.14
C LYS A 216 1.15 -8.34 -37.22
N SER A 217 0.75 -9.54 -37.60
CA SER A 217 -0.03 -10.42 -36.73
C SER A 217 0.84 -10.90 -35.56
N GLY A 218 0.32 -10.78 -34.34
CA GLY A 218 0.95 -11.31 -33.12
C GLY A 218 0.24 -12.54 -32.55
N GLY A 219 -0.73 -13.11 -33.28
CA GLY A 219 -1.45 -14.33 -32.90
C GLY A 219 -2.97 -14.12 -32.73
N SER A 220 -3.66 -15.23 -32.43
CA SER A 220 -5.09 -15.29 -32.15
C SER A 220 -5.39 -16.13 -30.90
N ILE A 221 -6.49 -15.81 -30.23
CA ILE A 221 -7.10 -16.59 -29.15
C ILE A 221 -8.52 -16.91 -29.59
N ASP A 222 -8.83 -18.20 -29.72
CA ASP A 222 -10.10 -18.64 -30.31
C ASP A 222 -11.30 -18.39 -29.40
N TRP A 223 -11.11 -18.57 -28.08
CA TRP A 223 -12.13 -18.32 -27.06
C TRP A 223 -11.47 -18.20 -25.67
N LEU A 224 -12.15 -17.53 -24.73
CA LEU A 224 -11.84 -17.54 -23.30
C LEU A 224 -13.13 -17.79 -22.53
N ASP A 225 -13.02 -18.26 -21.29
CA ASP A 225 -14.17 -18.55 -20.44
C ASP A 225 -13.93 -18.14 -18.99
N ASN A 226 -14.90 -18.47 -18.15
CA ASN A 226 -14.83 -18.16 -16.73
C ASN A 226 -13.74 -18.95 -15.98
N THR A 227 -13.05 -19.94 -16.56
CA THR A 227 -11.95 -20.63 -15.86
C THR A 227 -10.77 -19.70 -15.63
N THR A 228 -10.52 -18.74 -16.53
CA THR A 228 -9.44 -17.74 -16.41
C THR A 228 -9.97 -16.32 -16.12
N ASP A 229 -11.23 -16.18 -15.71
CA ASP A 229 -11.94 -14.89 -15.67
C ASP A 229 -11.89 -14.16 -17.02
N PHE A 230 -12.02 -14.92 -18.10
CA PHE A 230 -11.97 -14.45 -19.49
C PHE A 230 -10.65 -13.75 -19.85
N THR A 231 -9.55 -14.10 -19.17
CA THR A 231 -8.22 -13.53 -19.44
C THR A 231 -7.38 -14.44 -20.33
N GLY A 232 -6.58 -13.83 -21.21
CA GLY A 232 -5.65 -14.49 -22.11
C GLY A 232 -4.39 -13.64 -22.32
N THR A 233 -3.32 -14.26 -22.81
CA THR A 233 -2.03 -13.57 -23.03
C THR A 233 -1.50 -13.85 -24.43
N PHE A 234 -1.12 -12.77 -25.13
CA PHE A 234 -0.34 -12.85 -26.35
C PHE A 234 1.15 -12.66 -26.06
N THR A 235 2.01 -13.43 -26.73
CA THR A 235 3.46 -13.23 -26.70
C THR A 235 3.94 -12.78 -28.07
N LEU A 236 4.26 -11.50 -28.18
CA LEU A 236 4.91 -10.92 -29.35
C LEU A 236 6.41 -11.26 -29.27
N SER A 237 6.98 -11.78 -30.36
CA SER A 237 8.38 -12.23 -30.41
C SER A 237 9.13 -11.63 -31.59
N ARG A 238 10.46 -11.77 -31.57
CA ARG A 238 11.37 -11.27 -32.63
C ARG A 238 11.25 -9.75 -32.82
N LEU A 239 11.06 -9.04 -31.72
CA LEU A 239 11.06 -7.58 -31.71
C LEU A 239 12.51 -7.06 -31.74
N THR A 240 12.71 -5.94 -32.39
CA THR A 240 13.95 -5.14 -32.32
C THR A 240 14.03 -4.46 -30.95
N SER A 241 15.19 -4.54 -30.29
CA SER A 241 15.47 -3.91 -29.00
C SER A 241 15.43 -2.39 -29.07
N ASP A 242 15.23 -1.75 -27.92
CA ASP A 242 15.17 -0.28 -27.79
C ASP A 242 14.31 0.40 -28.87
N THR A 243 13.14 -0.18 -29.15
CA THR A 243 12.24 0.26 -30.22
C THR A 243 10.82 0.37 -29.68
N ARG A 244 10.12 1.43 -30.09
CA ARG A 244 8.73 1.67 -29.68
C ARG A 244 7.75 1.03 -30.65
N TYR A 245 6.78 0.31 -30.11
CA TYR A 245 5.73 -0.38 -30.85
C TYR A 245 4.35 0.11 -30.42
N GLN A 246 3.41 0.03 -31.35
CA GLN A 246 1.99 0.12 -31.09
C GLN A 246 1.39 -1.27 -31.26
N TRP A 247 0.48 -1.66 -30.37
CA TRP A 247 -0.33 -2.86 -30.50
C TRP A 247 -1.82 -2.51 -30.52
N VAL A 248 -2.60 -3.35 -31.18
CA VAL A 248 -4.07 -3.29 -31.22
C VAL A 248 -4.63 -4.70 -31.12
N VAL A 249 -5.75 -4.84 -30.41
CA VAL A 249 -6.52 -6.07 -30.30
C VAL A 249 -7.84 -5.89 -31.07
N SER A 250 -8.38 -6.96 -31.65
CA SER A 250 -9.59 -6.92 -32.48
C SER A 250 -10.83 -6.34 -31.77
N ASN A 251 -10.87 -6.38 -30.44
CA ASN A 251 -11.91 -5.75 -29.60
C ASN A 251 -11.63 -4.25 -29.28
N ASN A 252 -10.85 -3.58 -30.13
CA ASN A 252 -10.60 -2.13 -30.09
C ASN A 252 -9.76 -1.61 -28.90
N HIS A 253 -9.07 -2.49 -28.17
CA HIS A 253 -8.03 -2.08 -27.21
C HIS A 253 -6.71 -1.83 -27.94
N THR A 254 -5.99 -0.80 -27.53
CA THR A 254 -4.68 -0.43 -28.10
C THR A 254 -3.77 0.16 -27.05
N GLY A 255 -2.48 -0.05 -27.21
CA GLY A 255 -1.46 0.53 -26.37
C GLY A 255 -0.13 0.61 -27.08
N PHE A 256 0.86 1.07 -26.33
CA PHE A 256 2.23 1.22 -26.76
C PHE A 256 3.15 0.56 -25.75
N PHE A 257 4.34 0.21 -26.22
CA PHE A 257 5.45 -0.18 -25.36
C PHE A 257 6.77 0.12 -26.05
N THR A 258 7.84 0.22 -25.27
CA THR A 258 9.21 0.27 -25.79
C THR A 258 9.91 -1.00 -25.34
N THR A 259 10.48 -1.77 -26.27
CA THR A 259 11.34 -2.90 -25.91
C THR A 259 12.56 -2.41 -25.16
N ALA A 260 12.99 -3.14 -24.13
CA ALA A 260 14.17 -2.75 -23.37
C ALA A 260 15.43 -2.67 -24.27
N PRO A 261 16.42 -1.83 -23.91
CA PRO A 261 17.77 -1.99 -24.42
C PRO A 261 18.29 -3.39 -24.10
N ARG A 262 19.19 -3.90 -24.95
CA ARG A 262 19.85 -5.19 -24.72
C ARG A 262 20.54 -5.22 -23.35
N PRO A 263 20.63 -6.39 -22.69
CA PRO A 263 21.39 -6.55 -21.47
C PRO A 263 22.78 -5.91 -21.58
N GLY A 264 23.10 -5.04 -20.64
CA GLY A 264 24.36 -4.28 -20.56
C GLY A 264 24.35 -2.90 -21.21
N HIS A 265 23.27 -2.51 -21.89
CA HIS A 265 23.17 -1.23 -22.60
C HIS A 265 22.13 -0.30 -21.99
N THR A 266 22.33 1.01 -22.13
CA THR A 266 21.29 2.03 -21.91
C THR A 266 20.61 2.37 -23.24
N SER A 267 19.55 3.17 -23.20
CA SER A 267 18.81 3.56 -24.41
C SER A 267 19.68 4.40 -25.36
N GLU A 268 19.51 4.18 -26.66
CA GLU A 268 20.05 4.98 -27.77
C GLU A 268 18.97 5.87 -28.41
N ARG A 269 17.71 5.75 -27.99
CA ARG A 269 16.58 6.53 -28.51
C ARG A 269 16.65 8.00 -28.09
N VAL A 270 16.35 8.89 -29.05
CA VAL A 270 16.21 10.33 -28.83
C VAL A 270 15.28 10.62 -27.64
N GLY A 271 15.73 11.47 -26.72
CA GLY A 271 15.01 11.82 -25.49
C GLY A 271 15.27 10.89 -24.30
N THR A 272 15.90 9.73 -24.51
CA THR A 272 16.31 8.79 -23.43
C THR A 272 17.75 8.31 -23.56
N ILE A 273 18.53 8.89 -24.49
CA ILE A 273 19.91 8.51 -24.78
C ILE A 273 20.74 8.42 -23.49
N GLY A 274 21.46 7.31 -23.32
CA GLY A 274 22.36 7.10 -22.19
C GLY A 274 21.66 6.80 -20.86
N SER A 275 20.34 6.66 -20.86
CA SER A 275 19.55 6.41 -19.65
C SER A 275 18.73 5.13 -19.74
N PHE A 276 18.47 4.52 -18.59
CA PHE A 276 17.51 3.45 -18.41
C PHE A 276 16.65 3.78 -17.19
N THR A 277 15.38 4.09 -17.39
CA THR A 277 14.48 4.53 -16.31
C THR A 277 13.33 3.57 -16.11
N PHE A 278 13.01 3.24 -14.86
CA PHE A 278 11.81 2.48 -14.49
C PHE A 278 11.23 3.04 -13.17
N LEU A 279 10.01 2.65 -12.85
CA LEU A 279 9.28 3.11 -11.67
C LEU A 279 9.04 1.99 -10.66
N HIS A 280 8.82 2.32 -9.38
CA HIS A 280 8.25 1.40 -8.42
C HIS A 280 7.34 2.08 -7.39
N THR A 281 6.36 1.33 -6.89
CA THR A 281 5.46 1.69 -5.77
C THR A 281 4.60 0.47 -5.39
N SER A 282 3.71 0.60 -4.41
CA SER A 282 2.71 -0.41 -3.98
C SER A 282 1.46 0.29 -3.45
N CYS A 283 0.46 -0.47 -3.00
CA CYS A 283 -0.71 0.02 -2.28
C CYS A 283 -1.61 0.92 -3.14
N LEU A 284 -2.64 0.33 -3.74
CA LEU A 284 -3.62 1.01 -4.58
C LEU A 284 -5.06 0.80 -4.10
N LYS A 285 -5.63 1.82 -3.46
CA LYS A 285 -7.03 1.83 -3.05
C LYS A 285 -7.88 2.79 -3.88
N ASN A 286 -8.98 2.29 -4.41
CA ASN A 286 -9.95 3.10 -5.14
C ASN A 286 -10.71 4.07 -4.22
N ASN A 287 -10.96 5.27 -4.74
CA ASN A 287 -11.66 6.38 -4.11
C ASN A 287 -11.22 6.65 -2.67
N PHE A 288 -9.91 6.57 -2.43
CA PHE A 288 -9.33 6.90 -1.15
C PHE A 288 -8.16 7.88 -1.29
N PRO A 289 -8.11 8.98 -0.50
CA PRO A 289 -9.16 9.46 0.42
C PRO A 289 -10.50 9.73 -0.27
N TYR A 290 -11.60 9.52 0.46
CA TYR A 290 -12.94 9.54 -0.11
C TYR A 290 -13.31 10.89 -0.71
N ASN A 291 -13.89 10.84 -1.92
CA ASN A 291 -14.53 11.95 -2.57
C ASN A 291 -15.93 11.54 -3.07
N PRO A 292 -17.03 12.11 -2.53
CA PRO A 292 -18.40 11.73 -2.91
C PRO A 292 -18.75 12.10 -4.36
N PHE A 293 -17.99 13.02 -4.98
CA PHE A 293 -18.21 13.46 -6.36
C PHE A 293 -17.34 12.70 -7.37
N ALA A 294 -16.40 11.87 -6.90
CA ALA A 294 -15.61 11.02 -7.78
C ALA A 294 -16.37 9.73 -8.11
N HIS A 295 -15.98 9.09 -9.22
CA HIS A 295 -16.39 7.71 -9.47
C HIS A 295 -15.82 6.80 -8.37
N THR A 296 -16.60 5.82 -7.89
CA THR A 296 -16.17 4.93 -6.78
C THR A 296 -14.91 4.12 -7.10
N LEU A 297 -14.66 3.86 -8.39
CA LEU A 297 -13.44 3.20 -8.88
C LEU A 297 -12.31 4.17 -9.27
N SER A 298 -12.49 5.50 -9.11
CA SER A 298 -11.44 6.48 -9.45
C SER A 298 -10.27 6.38 -8.49
N ASN A 299 -9.05 6.66 -8.95
CA ASN A 299 -7.84 6.57 -8.16
C ASN A 299 -7.00 7.84 -8.32
N ALA A 300 -6.77 8.58 -7.23
CA ALA A 300 -6.01 9.82 -7.26
C ALA A 300 -4.54 9.57 -7.61
N GLY A 301 -3.95 8.51 -7.06
CA GLY A 301 -2.59 8.08 -7.38
C GLY A 301 -2.34 7.83 -8.86
N LEU A 302 -3.28 7.16 -9.54
CA LEU A 302 -3.18 6.94 -10.98
C LEU A 302 -3.17 8.25 -11.77
N LYS A 303 -3.93 9.28 -11.34
CA LYS A 303 -3.91 10.61 -11.96
C LYS A 303 -2.58 11.33 -11.74
N HIS A 304 -2.03 11.23 -10.54
CA HIS A 304 -0.70 11.79 -10.21
C HIS A 304 0.39 11.10 -11.04
N LEU A 305 0.35 9.77 -11.14
CA LEU A 305 1.27 8.98 -11.96
C LEU A 305 1.14 9.33 -13.44
N ALA A 306 -0.08 9.40 -13.99
CA ALA A 306 -0.33 9.79 -15.38
C ALA A 306 0.24 11.18 -15.71
N THR A 307 0.15 12.12 -14.77
CA THR A 307 0.74 13.45 -14.92
C THR A 307 2.28 13.38 -14.96
N ALA A 308 2.89 12.63 -14.06
CA ALA A 308 4.35 12.49 -14.00
C ALA A 308 4.93 11.70 -15.19
N LEU A 309 4.22 10.71 -15.73
CA LEU A 309 4.65 9.93 -16.91
C LEU A 309 4.86 10.80 -18.16
N GLN A 310 4.29 12.00 -18.21
CA GLN A 310 4.54 12.93 -19.31
C GLN A 310 6.03 13.33 -19.40
N SER A 311 6.67 13.51 -18.23
CA SER A 311 8.10 13.86 -18.12
C SER A 311 8.99 12.64 -17.90
N ILE A 312 8.49 11.59 -17.22
CA ILE A 312 9.28 10.40 -16.92
C ILE A 312 9.13 9.36 -18.04
N LYS A 313 10.18 9.21 -18.86
CA LYS A 313 10.25 8.18 -19.92
C LYS A 313 10.64 6.82 -19.35
N ALA A 314 9.75 6.24 -18.56
CA ALA A 314 9.95 4.94 -17.94
C ALA A 314 9.71 3.78 -18.91
N GLN A 315 10.49 2.71 -18.76
CA GLN A 315 10.36 1.47 -19.53
C GLN A 315 9.27 0.55 -18.97
N PHE A 316 9.08 0.56 -17.64
CA PHE A 316 8.07 -0.21 -16.93
C PHE A 316 7.87 0.31 -15.49
N MET A 317 6.80 -0.17 -14.84
CA MET A 317 6.53 -0.05 -13.42
C MET A 317 6.69 -1.41 -12.74
N LEU A 318 7.41 -1.44 -11.62
CA LEU A 318 7.39 -2.53 -10.64
C LEU A 318 6.34 -2.21 -9.59
N PHE A 319 5.23 -2.94 -9.58
CA PHE A 319 4.18 -2.76 -8.59
C PHE A 319 4.32 -3.82 -7.49
N LEU A 320 4.59 -3.37 -6.26
CA LEU A 320 5.18 -4.19 -5.21
C LEU A 320 4.15 -4.82 -4.25
N GLY A 321 2.95 -5.10 -4.78
CA GLY A 321 1.84 -5.68 -4.03
C GLY A 321 0.85 -4.66 -3.49
N ASP A 322 -0.18 -5.15 -2.81
CA ASP A 322 -1.38 -4.39 -2.43
C ASP A 322 -2.04 -3.69 -3.63
N PHE A 323 -2.08 -4.40 -4.76
CA PHE A 323 -2.79 -3.97 -5.95
C PHE A 323 -4.29 -4.01 -5.73
N ILE A 324 -4.75 -4.97 -4.92
CA ILE A 324 -6.10 -5.00 -4.38
C ILE A 324 -6.05 -4.89 -2.86
N TYR A 325 -7.18 -4.49 -2.28
CA TYR A 325 -7.41 -4.46 -0.85
C TYR A 325 -8.67 -5.26 -0.50
N ILE A 326 -8.53 -6.59 -0.42
CA ILE A 326 -9.70 -7.49 -0.28
C ILE A 326 -10.43 -7.33 1.07
N ASP A 327 -9.75 -6.83 2.10
CA ASP A 327 -10.20 -6.89 3.49
C ASP A 327 -10.29 -5.57 4.22
N VAL A 328 -9.76 -4.49 3.67
CA VAL A 328 -9.92 -3.13 4.21
C VAL A 328 -10.81 -2.29 3.28
N PRO A 329 -11.75 -1.49 3.81
CA PRO A 329 -12.13 -1.42 5.22
C PRO A 329 -12.89 -2.66 5.71
N ARG A 330 -13.41 -3.49 4.81
CA ARG A 330 -14.14 -4.70 5.20
C ARG A 330 -13.98 -5.80 4.18
N ARG A 331 -13.63 -6.99 4.65
CA ARG A 331 -13.74 -8.22 3.87
C ARG A 331 -15.21 -8.58 3.68
N HIS A 332 -15.65 -8.56 2.43
CA HIS A 332 -17.02 -8.93 2.08
C HIS A 332 -17.20 -10.41 1.74
N GLY A 333 -16.10 -11.13 1.49
CA GLY A 333 -16.10 -12.56 1.18
C GLY A 333 -14.70 -13.09 0.95
N SER A 334 -14.59 -14.38 0.66
CA SER A 334 -13.33 -15.12 0.46
C SER A 334 -13.40 -16.13 -0.68
N THR A 335 -14.41 -16.01 -1.54
CA THR A 335 -14.56 -16.88 -2.72
C THR A 335 -13.66 -16.37 -3.85
N VAL A 336 -13.34 -17.23 -4.83
CA VAL A 336 -12.59 -16.85 -6.04
C VAL A 336 -13.19 -15.62 -6.71
N GLU A 337 -14.52 -15.56 -6.80
CA GLU A 337 -15.25 -14.45 -7.39
C GLU A 337 -15.13 -13.15 -6.57
N ASP A 338 -15.01 -13.25 -5.24
CA ASP A 338 -14.74 -12.06 -4.43
C ASP A 338 -13.40 -11.42 -4.78
N TYR A 339 -12.34 -12.23 -4.96
CA TYR A 339 -11.03 -11.73 -5.37
C TYR A 339 -11.05 -11.22 -6.82
N ARG A 340 -11.60 -11.99 -7.77
CA ARG A 340 -11.71 -11.57 -9.18
C ARG A 340 -12.42 -10.22 -9.34
N ARG A 341 -13.49 -9.98 -8.58
CA ARG A 341 -14.20 -8.70 -8.58
C ARG A 341 -13.28 -7.54 -8.21
N GLU A 342 -12.43 -7.65 -7.18
CA GLU A 342 -11.53 -6.56 -6.78
C GLU A 342 -10.52 -6.24 -7.89
N TYR A 343 -9.98 -7.25 -8.58
CA TYR A 343 -9.12 -7.05 -9.75
C TYR A 343 -9.88 -6.35 -10.88
N ARG A 344 -11.09 -6.82 -11.23
CA ARG A 344 -11.92 -6.18 -12.27
C ARG A 344 -12.28 -4.74 -11.91
N GLN A 345 -12.57 -4.44 -10.64
CA GLN A 345 -12.88 -3.09 -10.18
C GLN A 345 -11.70 -2.14 -10.32
N LEU A 346 -10.50 -2.61 -9.99
CA LEU A 346 -9.30 -1.80 -10.13
C LEU A 346 -8.97 -1.52 -11.61
N TYR A 347 -9.02 -2.55 -12.47
CA TYR A 347 -8.79 -2.39 -13.91
C TYR A 347 -9.93 -1.63 -14.62
N ALA A 348 -11.15 -1.65 -14.08
CA ALA A 348 -12.27 -0.85 -14.55
C ALA A 348 -12.23 0.62 -14.09
N SER A 349 -11.18 1.01 -13.35
CA SER A 349 -10.99 2.41 -12.96
C SER A 349 -10.96 3.31 -14.21
N PRO A 350 -11.68 4.44 -14.21
CA PRO A 350 -11.61 5.39 -15.33
C PRO A 350 -10.21 6.02 -15.48
N ASP A 351 -9.36 5.90 -14.46
CA ASP A 351 -8.01 6.47 -14.44
C ASP A 351 -6.94 5.47 -14.92
N TRP A 352 -7.28 4.18 -15.02
CA TRP A 352 -6.36 3.12 -15.45
C TRP A 352 -5.80 3.29 -16.88
N PRO A 353 -6.59 3.68 -17.89
CA PRO A 353 -6.07 3.84 -19.25
C PRO A 353 -4.98 4.90 -19.38
N ALA A 354 -5.01 5.94 -18.53
CA ALA A 354 -4.04 7.04 -18.58
C ALA A 354 -2.61 6.59 -18.22
N VAL A 355 -2.47 5.53 -17.42
CA VAL A 355 -1.17 4.97 -17.04
C VAL A 355 -0.80 3.72 -17.84
N SER A 356 -1.76 2.85 -18.13
CA SER A 356 -1.50 1.52 -18.72
C SER A 356 -1.27 1.54 -20.24
N LYS A 357 -1.67 2.62 -20.91
CA LYS A 357 -1.54 2.75 -22.37
C LYS A 357 -0.09 2.81 -22.85
N GLU A 358 0.81 3.39 -22.06
CA GLU A 358 2.23 3.57 -22.42
C GLU A 358 3.18 2.82 -21.49
N LEU A 359 2.77 2.59 -20.23
CA LEU A 359 3.62 1.99 -19.20
C LEU A 359 3.29 0.51 -19.05
N PRO A 360 4.25 -0.40 -19.30
CA PRO A 360 4.12 -1.79 -18.91
C PRO A 360 4.22 -1.98 -17.39
N TRP A 361 3.45 -2.92 -16.84
CA TRP A 361 3.42 -3.20 -15.39
C TRP A 361 3.83 -4.64 -15.09
N ILE A 362 4.78 -4.78 -14.17
CA ILE A 362 5.29 -6.04 -13.62
C ILE A 362 4.94 -6.07 -12.14
N HIS A 363 4.34 -7.16 -11.67
CA HIS A 363 3.76 -7.22 -10.33
C HIS A 363 4.44 -8.27 -9.46
N THR A 364 4.58 -7.99 -8.17
CA THR A 364 4.53 -9.01 -7.12
C THR A 364 3.27 -8.78 -6.27
N TYR A 365 2.79 -9.77 -5.51
CA TYR A 365 1.74 -9.54 -4.52
C TYR A 365 2.35 -9.17 -3.16
N ASP A 366 1.51 -8.64 -2.30
CA ASP A 366 1.73 -8.56 -0.86
C ASP A 366 0.57 -9.27 -0.13
N ASP A 367 0.31 -8.91 1.13
CA ASP A 367 -0.70 -9.53 1.97
C ASP A 367 -2.12 -9.17 1.58
N HIS A 368 -2.43 -7.95 1.14
CA HIS A 368 -3.81 -7.57 0.82
C HIS A 368 -4.36 -8.18 -0.49
N GLU A 369 -3.53 -8.87 -1.27
CA GLU A 369 -3.99 -9.84 -2.27
C GLU A 369 -4.64 -11.08 -1.66
N VAL A 370 -4.32 -11.43 -0.41
CA VAL A 370 -4.76 -12.65 0.29
C VAL A 370 -5.55 -12.29 1.56
N ALA A 371 -4.85 -11.81 2.58
CA ALA A 371 -5.36 -11.25 3.82
C ALA A 371 -4.27 -10.46 4.56
N ASN A 372 -4.65 -9.38 5.24
CA ASN A 372 -3.76 -8.55 6.06
C ASN A 372 -2.82 -9.41 6.92
N ASP A 373 -1.52 -9.11 6.86
CA ASP A 373 -0.42 -9.84 7.50
C ASP A 373 -0.34 -11.35 7.16
N TRP A 374 -0.74 -11.81 5.96
CA TRP A 374 -0.78 -13.24 5.60
C TRP A 374 0.56 -13.99 5.78
N ASP A 375 0.59 -14.99 6.65
CA ASP A 375 1.71 -15.91 6.89
C ASP A 375 1.31 -17.40 6.77
N GLY A 376 0.11 -17.66 6.24
CA GLY A 376 -0.51 -18.98 6.19
C GLY A 376 -0.07 -19.87 5.01
N ASN A 377 1.03 -19.55 4.32
CA ASN A 377 1.50 -20.26 3.13
C ASN A 377 0.38 -20.43 2.08
N THR A 378 0.16 -21.64 1.54
CA THR A 378 -0.92 -21.94 0.57
C THR A 378 -2.20 -22.46 1.23
N THR A 379 -2.44 -22.16 2.51
CA THR A 379 -3.60 -22.70 3.25
C THR A 379 -4.86 -21.85 3.07
N GLY A 380 -6.01 -22.42 3.45
CA GLY A 380 -7.28 -21.70 3.56
C GLY A 380 -7.67 -20.94 2.29
N ILE A 381 -7.73 -19.61 2.41
CA ILE A 381 -8.17 -18.68 1.37
C ILE A 381 -7.15 -18.45 0.25
N PHE A 382 -5.90 -18.91 0.39
CA PHE A 382 -4.84 -18.63 -0.57
C PHE A 382 -5.16 -19.11 -1.98
N ALA A 383 -5.79 -20.27 -2.14
CA ALA A 383 -6.14 -20.77 -3.47
C ALA A 383 -7.12 -19.83 -4.19
N ALA A 384 -8.08 -19.26 -3.47
CA ALA A 384 -9.04 -18.30 -4.02
C ALA A 384 -8.38 -16.95 -4.35
N ALA A 385 -7.44 -16.51 -3.52
CA ALA A 385 -6.66 -15.30 -3.72
C ALA A 385 -5.68 -15.40 -4.90
N ASN A 386 -4.99 -16.53 -5.02
CA ASN A 386 -3.96 -16.76 -6.03
C ASN A 386 -4.57 -16.92 -7.44
N ASP A 387 -5.83 -17.36 -7.57
CA ASP A 387 -6.50 -17.53 -8.86
C ASP A 387 -6.44 -16.26 -9.76
N PRO A 388 -7.02 -15.10 -9.37
CA PRO A 388 -6.91 -13.90 -10.19
C PRO A 388 -5.47 -13.38 -10.28
N TYR A 389 -4.63 -13.57 -9.25
CA TYR A 389 -3.21 -13.19 -9.34
C TYR A 389 -2.48 -13.94 -10.48
N GLN A 390 -2.75 -15.24 -10.65
CA GLN A 390 -2.17 -16.01 -11.76
C GLN A 390 -2.63 -15.47 -13.12
N HIS A 391 -3.92 -15.19 -13.25
CA HIS A 391 -4.56 -14.78 -14.50
C HIS A 391 -4.21 -13.34 -14.91
N TYR A 392 -4.28 -12.39 -13.99
CA TYR A 392 -4.07 -10.98 -14.28
C TYR A 392 -2.60 -10.56 -14.21
N HIS A 393 -1.78 -11.17 -13.36
CA HIS A 393 -0.40 -10.71 -13.10
C HIS A 393 0.65 -11.72 -13.59
N VAL A 394 0.64 -12.96 -13.08
CA VAL A 394 1.70 -13.95 -13.39
C VAL A 394 1.77 -14.29 -14.87
N SER A 395 0.62 -14.42 -15.54
CA SER A 395 0.51 -14.72 -16.98
C SER A 395 1.36 -13.78 -17.85
N VAL A 396 1.51 -12.53 -17.44
CA VAL A 396 2.24 -11.49 -18.17
C VAL A 396 3.49 -10.96 -17.47
N ASN A 397 3.85 -11.48 -16.29
CA ASN A 397 5.14 -11.24 -15.66
C ASN A 397 6.26 -12.00 -16.38
N PRO A 398 7.55 -11.70 -16.11
CA PRO A 398 8.64 -12.62 -16.45
C PRO A 398 8.37 -14.03 -15.92
N SER A 399 8.93 -15.04 -16.59
CA SER A 399 8.80 -16.42 -16.14
C SER A 399 9.47 -16.61 -14.77
N ALA A 400 8.81 -17.38 -13.90
CA ALA A 400 9.33 -17.74 -12.59
C ALA A 400 10.71 -18.40 -12.68
N VAL A 401 11.54 -18.20 -11.64
CA VAL A 401 12.85 -18.88 -11.54
C VAL A 401 12.68 -20.39 -11.58
N ARG A 402 11.55 -20.87 -11.02
CA ARG A 402 11.13 -22.27 -11.05
C ARG A 402 9.65 -22.38 -11.37
N GLN A 403 9.28 -23.42 -12.10
CA GLN A 403 7.89 -23.69 -12.44
C GLN A 403 7.03 -23.82 -11.17
N GLY A 404 5.85 -23.18 -11.15
CA GLY A 404 4.91 -23.21 -10.03
C GLY A 404 5.27 -22.29 -8.86
N GLN A 405 6.36 -21.51 -8.99
CA GLN A 405 6.71 -20.46 -8.04
C GLN A 405 6.24 -19.09 -8.55
N SER A 406 6.05 -18.18 -7.61
CA SER A 406 5.61 -16.78 -7.78
C SER A 406 6.78 -15.83 -8.04
N TYR A 407 7.97 -16.15 -7.53
CA TYR A 407 9.16 -15.32 -7.66
C TYR A 407 9.89 -15.54 -8.99
N PHE A 408 10.44 -14.45 -9.54
CA PHE A 408 11.07 -14.45 -10.86
C PHE A 408 12.28 -13.52 -10.90
N SER A 409 13.12 -13.70 -11.93
CA SER A 409 14.24 -12.80 -12.20
C SER A 409 14.31 -12.48 -13.69
N PHE A 410 14.84 -11.31 -14.02
CA PHE A 410 15.03 -10.89 -15.41
C PHE A 410 16.16 -9.86 -15.52
N THR A 411 16.70 -9.68 -16.72
CA THR A 411 17.75 -8.69 -17.00
C THR A 411 17.28 -7.77 -18.12
N GLN A 412 17.40 -6.46 -17.91
CA GLN A 412 17.01 -5.43 -18.88
C GLN A 412 17.93 -4.23 -18.79
N GLY A 413 18.45 -3.81 -19.94
CA GLY A 413 19.44 -2.75 -20.01
C GLY A 413 20.61 -2.98 -19.04
N PRO A 414 21.02 -1.99 -18.23
CA PRO A 414 22.19 -2.09 -17.35
C PRO A 414 21.92 -2.80 -16.02
N ALA A 415 20.73 -3.40 -15.81
CA ALA A 415 20.32 -3.95 -14.54
C ALA A 415 19.72 -5.37 -14.65
N THR A 416 19.90 -6.15 -13.58
CA THR A 416 19.19 -7.41 -13.37
C THR A 416 18.35 -7.31 -12.10
N PHE A 417 17.20 -7.97 -12.10
CA PHE A 417 16.15 -7.86 -11.09
C PHE A 417 15.83 -9.24 -10.51
N PHE A 418 15.62 -9.31 -9.21
CA PHE A 418 15.06 -10.48 -8.54
C PHE A 418 13.85 -10.05 -7.73
N MET A 419 12.67 -10.52 -8.13
CA MET A 419 11.39 -10.19 -7.51
C MET A 419 11.04 -11.26 -6.50
N LEU A 420 10.96 -10.86 -5.23
CA LEU A 420 10.70 -11.75 -4.11
C LEU A 420 9.21 -12.03 -3.95
N ASP A 421 8.94 -13.08 -3.19
CA ASP A 421 7.65 -13.44 -2.62
C ASP A 421 7.89 -13.54 -1.12
N THR A 422 7.35 -12.58 -0.40
CA THR A 422 7.58 -12.38 1.02
C THR A 422 6.34 -12.72 1.84
N ARG A 423 5.39 -13.49 1.28
CA ARG A 423 4.17 -13.94 2.00
C ARG A 423 4.00 -15.45 2.00
N ARG A 424 4.25 -16.14 0.89
CA ARG A 424 3.93 -17.58 0.78
C ARG A 424 4.84 -18.49 1.60
N TYR A 425 6.11 -18.15 1.77
CA TYR A 425 7.09 -19.07 2.35
C TYR A 425 7.54 -18.69 3.76
N ARG A 426 7.04 -17.58 4.29
CA ARG A 426 7.50 -17.04 5.57
C ARG A 426 7.03 -17.88 6.74
N SER A 427 7.84 -17.87 7.79
CA SER A 427 7.46 -18.35 9.12
C SER A 427 6.37 -17.44 9.71
N PRO A 428 5.60 -17.88 10.71
CA PRO A 428 4.58 -17.04 11.30
C PRO A 428 5.11 -15.75 11.95
N ASN A 429 4.29 -14.72 11.99
CA ASN A 429 4.56 -13.45 12.67
C ASN A 429 4.40 -13.61 14.21
N ASP A 430 5.37 -14.28 14.84
CA ASP A 430 5.32 -14.77 16.24
C ASP A 430 5.93 -13.85 17.32
N ASN A 431 5.94 -12.53 17.12
CA ASN A 431 6.57 -11.54 18.02
C ASN A 431 8.08 -11.67 18.25
N THR A 432 8.78 -12.56 17.54
CA THR A 432 10.25 -12.65 17.56
C THR A 432 10.88 -11.93 16.38
N ASN A 433 12.12 -11.45 16.54
CA ASN A 433 12.89 -10.82 15.46
C ASN A 433 13.60 -11.84 14.53
N GLY A 434 13.29 -13.13 14.66
CA GLY A 434 13.81 -14.19 13.80
C GLY A 434 15.32 -14.44 13.92
N THR A 435 15.93 -14.10 15.05
CA THR A 435 17.37 -14.25 15.29
C THR A 435 17.67 -14.83 16.67
N ASP A 436 18.64 -15.72 16.75
CA ASP A 436 19.16 -16.23 18.02
C ASP A 436 19.99 -15.14 18.73
N PRO A 437 19.71 -14.83 20.01
CA PRO A 437 20.34 -13.70 20.70
C PRO A 437 21.82 -13.93 21.05
N VAL A 438 22.31 -15.16 20.98
CA VAL A 438 23.71 -15.51 21.33
C VAL A 438 24.57 -15.63 20.08
N THR A 439 24.06 -16.33 19.07
CA THR A 439 24.81 -16.68 17.86
C THR A 439 24.55 -15.70 16.70
N GLY A 440 23.39 -15.03 16.69
CA GLY A 440 22.95 -14.24 15.54
C GLY A 440 22.36 -15.09 14.40
N ASP A 441 22.21 -16.40 14.60
CA ASP A 441 21.70 -17.31 13.56
C ASP A 441 20.20 -17.10 13.31
N ALA A 442 19.76 -17.39 12.08
CA ALA A 442 18.36 -17.28 11.69
C ALA A 442 17.49 -18.34 12.40
N THR A 443 16.47 -17.88 13.12
CA THR A 443 15.46 -18.75 13.75
C THR A 443 14.13 -18.78 12.98
N LYS A 444 13.95 -17.83 12.05
CA LYS A 444 12.82 -17.71 11.13
C LYS A 444 13.31 -17.47 9.71
N THR A 445 12.45 -17.78 8.75
CA THR A 445 12.67 -17.53 7.33
C THR A 445 11.52 -16.72 6.76
N MET A 446 11.83 -15.73 5.91
CA MET A 446 10.88 -14.97 5.10
C MET A 446 10.66 -15.66 3.76
N LEU A 447 11.74 -16.13 3.13
CA LEU A 447 11.72 -16.66 1.76
C LEU A 447 11.53 -18.18 1.70
N GLY A 448 11.68 -18.87 2.82
CA GLY A 448 11.88 -20.32 2.84
C GLY A 448 13.23 -20.72 2.23
N HIS A 449 13.63 -21.97 2.48
CA HIS A 449 14.94 -22.47 2.07
C HIS A 449 15.18 -22.37 0.54
N GLN A 450 14.16 -22.68 -0.26
CA GLN A 450 14.30 -22.78 -1.71
C GLN A 450 14.54 -21.42 -2.39
N GLN A 451 13.70 -20.42 -2.08
CA GLN A 451 13.84 -19.10 -2.67
C GLN A 451 15.07 -18.37 -2.11
N LEU A 452 15.42 -18.56 -0.83
CA LEU A 452 16.67 -18.04 -0.27
C LEU A 452 17.87 -18.58 -1.07
N SER A 453 17.93 -19.89 -1.33
CA SER A 453 19.01 -20.48 -2.13
C SER A 453 19.07 -19.87 -3.53
N ASP A 454 17.93 -19.73 -4.21
CA ASP A 454 17.85 -19.15 -5.56
C ASP A 454 18.31 -17.68 -5.59
N LEU A 455 17.96 -16.90 -4.56
CA LEU A 455 18.41 -15.51 -4.41
C LEU A 455 19.93 -15.45 -4.19
N LEU A 456 20.48 -16.28 -3.31
CA LEU A 456 21.91 -16.31 -3.03
C LEU A 456 22.72 -16.73 -4.27
N ASP A 457 22.21 -17.69 -5.04
CA ASP A 457 22.83 -18.10 -6.31
C ASP A 457 22.77 -16.98 -7.35
N TRP A 458 21.64 -16.28 -7.46
CA TRP A 458 21.49 -15.13 -8.34
C TRP A 458 22.42 -13.96 -7.95
N LEU A 459 22.60 -13.68 -6.65
CA LEU A 459 23.54 -12.67 -6.16
C LEU A 459 24.99 -13.03 -6.53
N LYS A 460 25.36 -14.31 -6.40
CA LYS A 460 26.72 -14.80 -6.71
C LYS A 460 27.02 -14.85 -8.21
N ARG A 461 26.00 -15.03 -9.04
CA ARG A 461 26.11 -15.21 -10.49
C ARG A 461 26.79 -14.02 -11.17
N PRO A 462 27.79 -14.23 -12.04
CA PRO A 462 28.36 -13.18 -12.88
C PRO A 462 27.32 -12.66 -13.88
N GLU A 463 27.36 -11.37 -14.18
CA GLU A 463 26.44 -10.75 -15.13
C GLU A 463 27.13 -10.44 -16.46
N ALA A 464 26.33 -10.24 -17.51
CA ALA A 464 26.83 -9.85 -18.82
C ALA A 464 27.58 -8.50 -18.76
N PRO A 465 28.57 -8.25 -19.64
CA PRO A 465 29.25 -6.97 -19.71
C PRO A 465 28.27 -5.79 -19.80
N GLY A 466 28.50 -4.76 -18.98
CA GLY A 466 27.63 -3.58 -18.91
C GLY A 466 26.42 -3.70 -17.98
N VAL A 467 26.08 -4.88 -17.46
CA VAL A 467 25.11 -5.02 -16.37
C VAL A 467 25.82 -4.68 -15.06
N ARG A 468 25.52 -3.51 -14.51
CA ARG A 468 26.24 -2.91 -13.37
C ARG A 468 25.39 -2.81 -12.10
N TRP A 469 24.11 -3.21 -12.16
CA TRP A 469 23.20 -3.16 -11.02
C TRP A 469 22.46 -4.48 -10.83
N LYS A 470 22.45 -4.97 -9.58
CA LYS A 470 21.54 -6.03 -9.10
C LYS A 470 20.48 -5.38 -8.22
N ILE A 471 19.22 -5.59 -8.54
CA ILE A 471 18.08 -4.96 -7.87
C ILE A 471 17.24 -6.06 -7.25
N VAL A 472 17.25 -6.15 -5.92
CA VAL A 472 16.38 -7.05 -5.16
C VAL A 472 15.10 -6.31 -4.85
N VAL A 473 13.96 -6.94 -5.05
CA VAL A 473 12.67 -6.28 -4.89
C VAL A 473 11.79 -7.09 -3.96
N SER A 474 11.37 -6.45 -2.88
CA SER A 474 10.58 -7.01 -1.79
C SER A 474 9.22 -6.31 -1.75
N SER A 475 8.12 -6.99 -1.42
CA SER A 475 6.85 -6.27 -1.20
C SER A 475 6.93 -5.41 0.07
N ILE A 476 7.51 -5.99 1.12
CA ILE A 476 7.71 -5.38 2.44
C ILE A 476 9.10 -4.73 2.62
N PRO A 477 9.25 -3.74 3.52
CA PRO A 477 10.52 -3.10 3.82
C PRO A 477 11.60 -4.04 4.35
N PHE A 478 12.80 -3.90 3.79
CA PHE A 478 14.01 -4.60 4.19
C PHE A 478 14.71 -3.96 5.40
N THR A 479 14.58 -2.64 5.58
CA THR A 479 15.08 -1.90 6.75
C THR A 479 14.42 -2.36 8.05
N LYS A 480 15.19 -2.34 9.12
CA LYS A 480 14.69 -2.58 10.49
C LYS A 480 14.16 -1.32 11.16
N ASN A 481 14.14 -0.16 10.51
CA ASN A 481 13.82 1.11 11.18
C ASN A 481 12.32 1.40 11.33
N TRP A 482 11.44 0.59 10.74
CA TRP A 482 10.00 0.64 11.04
C TRP A 482 9.66 -0.22 12.27
N TRP A 483 9.18 0.44 13.32
CA TRP A 483 8.90 -0.20 14.61
C TRP A 483 7.45 -0.62 14.79
N PHE A 484 6.53 0.10 14.18
CA PHE A 484 5.13 -0.28 14.16
C PHE A 484 4.93 -1.42 13.15
N GLY A 485 4.21 -2.48 13.54
CA GLY A 485 4.04 -3.67 12.69
C GLY A 485 5.35 -4.40 12.37
N ALA A 486 6.40 -4.21 13.20
CA ALA A 486 7.76 -4.70 12.96
C ALA A 486 7.88 -6.20 12.60
N GLN A 487 6.95 -7.02 13.09
CA GLN A 487 6.99 -8.47 12.91
C GLN A 487 6.59 -8.89 11.50
N ASP A 488 5.86 -8.04 10.78
CA ASP A 488 5.40 -8.33 9.44
C ASP A 488 6.48 -8.07 8.36
N THR A 489 7.48 -7.24 8.68
CA THR A 489 8.56 -6.88 7.74
C THR A 489 9.84 -7.65 8.01
N TRP A 490 10.91 -7.38 7.25
CA TRP A 490 12.23 -7.99 7.47
C TRP A 490 12.82 -7.73 8.86
N ARG A 491 12.27 -6.78 9.64
CA ARG A 491 12.60 -6.61 11.06
C ARG A 491 12.19 -7.81 11.93
N GLY A 492 11.20 -8.59 11.53
CA GLY A 492 10.82 -9.85 12.16
C GLY A 492 11.71 -11.05 11.78
N TYR A 493 12.69 -10.85 10.89
CA TYR A 493 13.47 -11.91 10.23
C TYR A 493 14.95 -11.53 10.09
N LEU A 494 15.53 -10.93 11.14
CA LEU A 494 16.86 -10.30 11.08
C LEU A 494 17.99 -11.29 10.79
N GLY A 495 17.88 -12.56 11.19
CA GLY A 495 18.90 -13.56 10.92
C GLY A 495 18.97 -13.93 9.43
N GLU A 496 17.83 -14.20 8.78
CA GLU A 496 17.82 -14.42 7.33
C GLU A 496 18.18 -13.14 6.55
N ARG A 497 17.72 -11.98 7.02
CA ARG A 497 18.12 -10.68 6.48
C ARG A 497 19.64 -10.50 6.48
N GLN A 498 20.32 -10.90 7.56
CA GLN A 498 21.77 -10.81 7.70
C GLN A 498 22.50 -11.70 6.68
N ILE A 499 21.99 -12.92 6.43
CA ILE A 499 22.53 -13.83 5.39
C ILE A 499 22.48 -13.15 4.01
N ILE A 500 21.36 -12.49 3.70
CA ILE A 500 21.16 -11.80 2.43
C ILE A 500 22.08 -10.56 2.33
N LEU A 501 22.17 -9.75 3.39
CA LEU A 501 23.05 -8.58 3.43
C LEU A 501 24.51 -8.94 3.17
N GLU A 502 25.02 -10.00 3.82
CA GLU A 502 26.39 -10.47 3.59
C GLU A 502 26.62 -10.90 2.13
N ALA A 503 25.63 -11.56 1.51
CA ALA A 503 25.69 -11.94 0.11
C ALA A 503 25.65 -10.73 -0.83
N MET A 504 24.90 -9.67 -0.50
CA MET A 504 24.89 -8.41 -1.25
C MET A 504 26.21 -7.65 -1.09
N TRP A 505 26.77 -7.58 0.11
CA TRP A 505 28.09 -6.98 0.34
C TRP A 505 29.19 -7.76 -0.39
N ASP A 506 29.07 -9.07 -0.55
CA ASP A 506 29.97 -9.88 -1.37
C ASP A 506 29.96 -9.49 -2.85
N VAL A 507 28.81 -9.03 -3.38
CA VAL A 507 28.74 -8.44 -4.73
C VAL A 507 29.57 -7.16 -4.78
N GLY A 508 29.37 -6.24 -3.82
CA GLY A 508 30.12 -4.99 -3.77
C GLY A 508 31.63 -5.19 -3.54
N LEU A 509 32.02 -6.19 -2.75
CA LEU A 509 33.42 -6.57 -2.54
C LEU A 509 34.09 -7.10 -3.81
N LYS A 510 33.37 -7.78 -4.71
CA LYS A 510 33.91 -8.12 -6.04
C LYS A 510 34.20 -6.87 -6.86
N GLY A 511 33.36 -5.84 -6.74
CA GLY A 511 33.49 -4.57 -7.45
C GLY A 511 32.70 -4.55 -8.76
N GLY A 512 32.56 -3.35 -9.33
CA GLY A 512 31.88 -3.13 -10.60
C GLY A 512 30.34 -3.17 -10.53
N ILE A 513 29.75 -4.00 -9.68
CA ILE A 513 28.28 -4.15 -9.58
C ILE A 513 27.76 -3.58 -8.25
N GLY A 514 26.80 -2.66 -8.33
CA GLY A 514 26.06 -2.16 -7.17
C GLY A 514 24.82 -2.99 -6.86
N VAL A 515 24.39 -2.99 -5.60
CA VAL A 515 23.16 -3.66 -5.15
C VAL A 515 22.23 -2.67 -4.48
N ILE A 516 20.97 -2.68 -4.86
CA ILE A 516 19.90 -1.94 -4.17
C ILE A 516 18.71 -2.85 -3.86
N VAL A 517 17.90 -2.40 -2.90
CA VAL A 517 16.61 -2.98 -2.56
C VAL A 517 15.50 -1.99 -2.87
N LEU A 518 14.40 -2.45 -3.45
CA LEU A 518 13.17 -1.66 -3.62
C LEU A 518 12.04 -2.34 -2.84
N SER A 519 11.22 -1.55 -2.14
CA SER A 519 10.13 -2.07 -1.31
C SER A 519 8.92 -1.13 -1.17
N GLY A 520 7.86 -1.61 -0.53
CA GLY A 520 6.54 -0.97 -0.39
C GLY A 520 5.91 -1.11 1.00
N ASP A 521 4.62 -1.45 1.07
CA ASP A 521 3.79 -1.76 2.27
C ASP A 521 3.47 -0.58 3.20
N ARG A 522 4.46 0.15 3.70
CA ARG A 522 4.30 1.01 4.90
C ARG A 522 3.48 2.29 4.78
N HIS A 523 3.00 2.62 3.59
CA HIS A 523 2.34 3.88 3.25
C HIS A 523 3.18 5.13 3.56
N GLU A 524 4.49 4.94 3.57
CA GLU A 524 5.51 5.92 3.90
C GLU A 524 6.65 5.80 2.88
N PHE A 525 7.53 6.80 2.83
CA PHE A 525 8.79 6.71 2.09
C PHE A 525 9.98 6.74 3.02
N ALA A 526 10.91 5.81 2.82
CA ALA A 526 12.26 5.91 3.39
C ALA A 526 13.34 5.47 2.39
N ALA A 527 14.46 6.18 2.41
CA ALA A 527 15.73 5.75 1.84
C ALA A 527 16.66 5.35 2.99
N THR A 528 17.19 4.13 2.96
CA THR A 528 18.05 3.58 4.01
C THR A 528 19.32 2.98 3.41
N ALA A 529 20.48 3.27 4.00
CA ALA A 529 21.74 2.61 3.69
C ALA A 529 22.03 1.48 4.69
N PHE A 530 22.57 0.37 4.18
CA PHE A 530 23.06 -0.78 4.94
C PHE A 530 24.57 -0.93 4.72
N PRO A 531 25.40 -0.10 5.39
CA PRO A 531 26.85 -0.21 5.27
C PRO A 531 27.32 -1.54 5.87
N PRO A 532 28.38 -2.17 5.36
CA PRO A 532 28.97 -3.32 6.03
C PRO A 532 29.50 -2.97 7.44
N PRO A 533 29.59 -3.94 8.37
CA PRO A 533 30.14 -3.69 9.69
C PRO A 533 31.63 -3.28 9.59
N PRO A 534 32.07 -2.19 10.26
CA PRO A 534 33.43 -1.67 10.15
C PRO A 534 34.50 -2.70 10.49
N ASP A 535 34.20 -3.53 11.49
CA ASP A 535 35.07 -4.57 12.01
C ASP A 535 35.10 -5.85 11.17
N GLY A 536 34.21 -5.96 10.18
CA GLY A 536 34.02 -7.16 9.39
C GLY A 536 33.44 -8.32 10.20
N LYS A 537 33.48 -9.52 9.61
CA LYS A 537 32.99 -10.78 10.21
C LYS A 537 34.15 -11.75 10.42
N GLU A 538 34.17 -12.44 11.55
CA GLU A 538 35.09 -13.56 11.75
C GLU A 538 34.52 -14.84 11.12
N GLU A 539 35.31 -15.48 10.26
CA GLU A 539 34.99 -16.72 9.58
C GLU A 539 35.95 -17.81 10.05
N ILE A 540 35.44 -19.01 10.29
CA ILE A 540 36.26 -20.18 10.61
C ILE A 540 36.75 -20.79 9.28
N ILE A 541 38.07 -20.92 9.14
CA ILE A 541 38.76 -21.55 8.03
C ILE A 541 39.35 -22.89 8.47
N GLY A 542 39.24 -23.90 7.61
CA GLY A 542 39.99 -25.16 7.77
C GLY A 542 39.18 -26.39 8.18
N LEU A 543 37.85 -26.29 8.29
CA LEU A 543 36.97 -27.45 8.20
C LEU A 543 36.74 -27.75 6.72
N GLY A 544 37.73 -28.38 6.07
CA GLY A 544 37.51 -28.96 4.73
C GLY A 544 36.38 -30.01 4.78
N PRO A 545 35.86 -30.47 3.62
CA PRO A 545 34.86 -31.53 3.61
C PRO A 545 35.41 -32.72 4.40
N ILE A 546 34.69 -33.12 5.45
CA ILE A 546 35.03 -34.33 6.22
C ILE A 546 35.01 -35.47 5.21
N ALA A 547 36.19 -36.00 4.88
CA ALA A 547 36.31 -37.14 4.00
C ALA A 547 35.62 -38.34 4.65
N ILE A 548 34.44 -38.71 4.15
CA ILE A 548 33.79 -39.98 4.45
C ILE A 548 34.72 -41.06 3.85
N GLY A 549 35.57 -41.68 4.68
CA GLY A 549 36.47 -42.76 4.24
C GLY A 549 37.82 -42.91 4.95
N ALA A 550 38.06 -42.28 6.10
CA ALA A 550 39.30 -42.52 6.85
C ALA A 550 39.30 -43.91 7.51
N ASN A 551 40.28 -44.73 7.12
CA ASN A 551 40.54 -46.10 7.56
C ASN A 551 40.90 -46.13 9.07
N PRO A 552 40.27 -46.97 9.93
CA PRO A 552 40.36 -46.83 11.39
C PRO A 552 41.65 -47.35 12.04
N LEU A 553 42.72 -47.63 11.27
CA LEU A 553 43.89 -48.37 11.76
C LEU A 553 45.24 -47.66 11.62
N ASN A 554 45.28 -46.32 11.48
CA ASN A 554 46.55 -45.61 11.43
C ASN A 554 46.61 -44.42 12.42
N PRO A 555 47.07 -44.63 13.66
CA PRO A 555 47.22 -43.57 14.65
C PRO A 555 48.64 -43.01 14.59
N ILE A 556 48.92 -42.15 13.60
CA ILE A 556 50.13 -41.30 13.63
C ILE A 556 49.73 -39.89 13.24
N LEU A 557 49.42 -39.07 14.24
CA LEU A 557 49.69 -37.63 14.29
C LEU A 557 49.51 -37.13 15.73
N ALA A 558 50.54 -36.46 16.23
CA ALA A 558 50.69 -35.94 17.58
C ALA A 558 49.60 -34.91 17.95
N PRO A 559 49.34 -34.68 19.26
CA PRO A 559 48.45 -33.62 19.71
C PRO A 559 49.17 -32.27 19.62
N SER A 560 49.15 -31.63 18.45
CA SER A 560 49.54 -30.23 18.32
C SER A 560 48.54 -29.46 17.46
N SER A 561 47.82 -28.55 18.12
CA SER A 561 47.01 -27.48 17.54
C SER A 561 45.93 -27.88 16.52
N THR A 562 44.82 -28.45 16.96
CA THR A 562 43.52 -28.23 16.30
C THR A 562 43.01 -26.83 16.66
N GLY A 563 43.81 -25.80 16.38
CA GLY A 563 43.33 -24.43 16.46
C GLY A 563 42.40 -24.20 15.29
N LEU A 564 41.11 -23.96 15.55
CA LEU A 564 40.23 -23.36 14.54
C LEU A 564 40.97 -22.13 14.00
N ARG A 565 41.37 -22.15 12.73
CA ARG A 565 41.94 -20.97 12.10
C ARG A 565 40.77 -20.05 11.81
N THR A 566 40.79 -18.83 12.31
CA THR A 566 39.80 -17.82 11.94
C THR A 566 40.41 -16.84 10.96
N ARG A 567 39.61 -16.29 10.04
CA ARG A 567 39.95 -15.14 9.20
C ARG A 567 38.85 -14.11 9.34
N ARG A 568 39.26 -12.85 9.45
CA ARG A 568 38.32 -11.73 9.41
C ARG A 568 38.07 -11.29 7.98
N LYS A 569 36.84 -11.42 7.51
CA LYS A 569 36.37 -10.90 6.22
C LYS A 569 35.90 -9.46 6.40
N ARG A 570 36.42 -8.55 5.58
CA ARG A 570 36.06 -7.13 5.58
C ARG A 570 35.54 -6.74 4.21
N TRP A 571 34.46 -5.97 4.19
CA TRP A 571 33.89 -5.40 2.98
C TRP A 571 34.23 -3.90 2.92
N PRO A 572 34.40 -3.33 1.72
CA PRO A 572 34.58 -1.89 1.56
C PRO A 572 33.27 -1.13 1.85
N LEU A 573 33.35 0.14 2.24
CA LEU A 573 32.19 1.02 2.38
C LEU A 573 31.45 1.19 1.04
N SER A 574 32.17 1.13 -0.08
CA SER A 574 31.58 1.12 -1.42
C SER A 574 30.65 -0.09 -1.70
N ALA A 575 30.66 -1.12 -0.86
CA ALA A 575 29.71 -2.24 -0.92
C ALA A 575 28.36 -1.94 -0.22
N THR A 576 28.15 -0.73 0.29
CA THR A 576 26.91 -0.32 0.96
C THR A 576 25.69 -0.58 0.07
N VAL A 577 24.73 -1.33 0.61
CA VAL A 577 23.44 -1.58 -0.05
C VAL A 577 22.48 -0.44 0.30
N HIS A 578 21.66 -0.02 -0.64
CA HIS A 578 20.66 1.03 -0.42
C HIS A 578 19.26 0.48 -0.65
N GLU A 579 18.33 0.75 0.28
CA GLU A 579 16.91 0.54 0.09
C GLU A 579 16.20 1.84 -0.25
N PHE A 580 15.27 1.78 -1.20
CA PHE A 580 14.24 2.78 -1.41
C PHE A 580 12.87 2.12 -1.24
N SER A 581 12.20 2.42 -0.12
CA SER A 581 10.84 1.98 0.18
C SER A 581 9.87 3.10 -0.18
N ALA A 582 8.89 2.85 -1.05
CA ALA A 582 7.95 3.87 -1.51
C ALA A 582 6.52 3.34 -1.65
N SER A 583 5.63 3.85 -0.82
CA SER A 583 4.18 3.63 -0.88
C SER A 583 3.44 4.76 -0.14
N PRO A 584 2.13 4.91 -0.31
CA PRO A 584 1.25 4.20 -1.23
C PRO A 584 1.15 4.90 -2.57
N LEU A 585 0.78 4.20 -3.66
CA LEU A 585 0.40 4.89 -4.91
C LEU A 585 -0.91 5.66 -4.70
N SER A 586 -1.89 5.08 -4.02
CA SER A 586 -3.12 5.79 -3.62
C SER A 586 -3.72 5.17 -2.37
N MET A 587 -3.37 5.73 -1.21
CA MET A 587 -3.97 5.36 0.09
C MET A 587 -3.75 6.50 1.10
N PHE A 588 -3.92 6.22 2.39
CA PHE A 588 -3.54 7.18 3.43
C PHE A 588 -2.02 7.18 3.67
N TYR A 589 -1.53 8.20 4.36
CA TYR A 589 -0.26 8.11 5.10
C TYR A 589 -0.56 8.10 6.61
N LEU A 590 0.33 7.52 7.41
CA LEU A 590 0.11 7.41 8.86
C LEU A 590 0.20 8.79 9.57
N PRO A 591 -0.62 9.06 10.60
CA PRO A 591 -0.54 10.32 11.36
C PRO A 591 0.76 10.50 12.15
N ILE A 592 1.36 9.38 12.52
CA ILE A 592 2.44 9.31 13.49
C ILE A 592 3.65 8.78 12.75
N ARG A 593 4.81 9.39 12.99
CA ARG A 593 6.07 8.88 12.45
C ARG A 593 6.36 7.51 13.07
N THR A 594 6.44 6.48 12.24
CA THR A 594 6.70 5.10 12.69
C THR A 594 8.11 4.62 12.37
N TYR A 595 8.85 5.39 11.57
CA TYR A 595 10.25 5.17 11.23
C TYR A 595 11.19 5.84 12.24
N ALA A 596 12.09 5.08 12.85
CA ALA A 596 13.15 5.58 13.71
C ALA A 596 14.42 4.73 13.59
N GLU A 597 15.55 5.40 13.38
CA GLU A 597 16.86 4.75 13.43
C GLU A 597 17.09 4.12 14.79
N SER A 598 17.58 2.89 14.79
CA SER A 598 17.91 2.21 16.02
C SER A 598 19.15 1.36 15.88
N SER A 599 20.00 1.46 16.89
CA SER A 599 21.23 0.71 16.94
C SER A 599 21.07 -0.58 17.73
N THR A 600 21.74 -1.62 17.27
CA THR A 600 22.00 -2.83 18.07
C THR A 600 23.30 -2.72 18.88
N SER A 601 24.11 -1.69 18.63
CA SER A 601 25.37 -1.37 19.33
C SER A 601 25.49 0.14 19.51
N GLU A 602 25.96 0.63 20.66
CA GLU A 602 26.15 2.08 20.86
C GLU A 602 27.10 2.71 19.82
N ASP A 603 28.00 1.92 19.25
CA ASP A 603 29.07 2.39 18.35
C ASP A 603 28.80 2.17 16.85
N TYR A 604 27.73 1.45 16.46
CA TYR A 604 27.47 1.13 15.04
C TYR A 604 25.99 0.95 14.69
N LEU A 605 25.49 1.83 13.80
CA LEU A 605 24.17 1.75 13.18
C LEU A 605 24.23 0.93 11.88
N SER A 606 23.57 -0.22 11.85
CA SER A 606 23.52 -1.08 10.65
C SER A 606 22.54 -0.59 9.57
N ASP A 607 21.56 0.22 9.96
CA ASP A 607 20.48 0.71 9.10
C ASP A 607 20.41 2.24 9.24
N VAL A 608 21.06 2.94 8.31
CA VAL A 608 21.24 4.39 8.33
C VAL A 608 20.18 5.06 7.46
N CYS A 609 19.33 5.89 8.05
CA CYS A 609 18.34 6.71 7.35
C CYS A 609 19.03 7.79 6.53
N ILE A 610 18.81 7.77 5.23
CA ILE A 610 19.20 8.83 4.32
C ILE A 610 18.08 9.88 4.25
N LYS A 611 16.84 9.41 4.11
CA LYS A 611 15.66 10.27 3.98
C LYS A 611 14.43 9.54 4.45
N TYR A 612 13.55 10.26 5.16
CA TYR A 612 12.23 9.79 5.56
C TYR A 612 11.17 10.84 5.20
N VAL A 613 10.12 10.44 4.51
CA VAL A 613 8.98 11.27 4.11
C VAL A 613 7.68 10.53 4.41
N LEU A 614 6.97 11.00 5.43
CA LEU A 614 5.67 10.47 5.87
C LEU A 614 4.53 10.96 4.97
N ASP A 615 4.46 12.28 4.79
CA ASP A 615 3.29 12.97 4.26
C ASP A 615 3.03 12.66 2.77
N GLY A 616 1.74 12.62 2.40
CA GLY A 616 1.26 12.48 1.02
C GLY A 616 0.50 11.17 0.77
N ASN A 617 -0.60 11.23 0.03
CA ASN A 617 -1.49 10.08 -0.22
C ASN A 617 -1.10 9.30 -1.48
N SER A 618 -0.16 9.82 -2.26
CA SER A 618 0.42 9.18 -3.44
C SER A 618 1.93 9.34 -3.43
N LYS A 619 2.68 8.24 -3.50
CA LYS A 619 4.14 8.18 -3.54
C LYS A 619 4.61 7.12 -4.52
N PHE A 620 5.58 7.45 -5.35
CA PHE A 620 6.28 6.48 -6.20
C PHE A 620 7.71 6.92 -6.47
N GLY A 621 8.59 5.94 -6.70
CA GLY A 621 9.99 6.16 -7.04
C GLY A 621 10.24 6.04 -8.54
N ALA A 622 11.11 6.89 -9.08
CA ALA A 622 11.71 6.73 -10.39
C ALA A 622 13.21 6.45 -10.25
N VAL A 623 13.66 5.34 -10.83
CA VAL A 623 15.05 4.91 -10.82
C VAL A 623 15.62 5.07 -12.22
N SER A 624 16.62 5.94 -12.37
CA SER A 624 17.30 6.20 -13.64
C SER A 624 18.76 5.76 -13.55
N ILE A 625 19.17 4.83 -14.40
CA ILE A 625 20.55 4.32 -14.47
C ILE A 625 21.25 4.90 -15.70
N SER A 626 22.47 5.37 -15.51
CA SER A 626 23.37 5.79 -16.59
C SER A 626 24.77 5.22 -16.39
N SER A 627 25.51 5.08 -17.49
CA SER A 627 26.89 4.59 -17.49
C SER A 627 27.74 5.55 -18.33
N PRO A 628 28.29 6.61 -17.72
CA PRO A 628 29.10 7.60 -18.44
C PRO A 628 30.34 6.94 -19.06
N ALA A 629 30.65 7.25 -20.31
CA ALA A 629 31.83 6.70 -20.99
C ALA A 629 33.17 7.08 -20.33
N THR A 630 33.17 8.12 -19.48
CA THR A 630 34.35 8.66 -18.80
C THR A 630 34.55 8.11 -17.39
N SER A 631 33.69 7.19 -16.92
CA SER A 631 33.79 6.60 -15.58
C SER A 631 33.74 5.08 -15.68
N ASP A 632 34.49 4.41 -14.81
CA ASP A 632 34.38 2.97 -14.59
C ASP A 632 33.14 2.59 -13.77
N GLN A 633 32.50 3.56 -13.11
CA GLN A 633 31.30 3.38 -12.29
C GLN A 633 30.02 3.69 -13.07
N SER A 634 28.95 2.95 -12.77
CA SER A 634 27.59 3.31 -13.19
C SER A 634 26.90 4.15 -12.12
N ILE A 635 26.03 5.06 -12.55
CA ILE A 635 25.30 6.00 -11.71
C ILE A 635 23.83 5.57 -11.66
N LEU A 636 23.26 5.51 -10.46
CA LEU A 636 21.84 5.36 -10.22
C LEU A 636 21.31 6.64 -9.57
N HIS A 637 20.37 7.28 -10.25
CA HIS A 637 19.68 8.47 -9.78
C HIS A 637 18.23 8.11 -9.42
N TYR A 638 17.90 8.26 -8.15
CA TYR A 638 16.59 8.03 -7.59
C TYR A 638 15.83 9.35 -7.45
N ARG A 639 14.55 9.37 -7.83
CA ARG A 639 13.64 10.50 -7.63
C ARG A 639 12.35 10.04 -6.99
N LEU A 640 11.95 10.70 -5.90
CA LEU A 640 10.69 10.49 -5.21
C LEU A 640 9.66 11.50 -5.71
N PHE A 641 8.48 11.01 -6.07
CA PHE A 641 7.31 11.83 -6.35
C PHE A 641 6.30 11.67 -5.23
N VAL A 642 5.76 12.79 -4.72
CA VAL A 642 4.69 12.84 -3.73
C VAL A 642 3.55 13.68 -4.29
N ASP A 643 2.35 13.12 -4.34
CA ASP A 643 1.13 13.73 -4.89
C ASP A 643 1.35 14.34 -6.30
N GLY A 644 2.18 13.66 -7.11
CA GLY A 644 2.49 14.01 -8.51
C GLY A 644 3.64 15.01 -8.68
N VAL A 645 4.29 15.46 -7.61
CA VAL A 645 5.39 16.43 -7.65
C VAL A 645 6.69 15.77 -7.17
N GLU A 646 7.82 16.05 -7.84
CA GLU A 646 9.13 15.59 -7.38
C GLU A 646 9.47 16.26 -6.03
N ALA A 647 9.59 15.45 -4.98
CA ALA A 647 9.80 15.91 -3.61
C ALA A 647 11.24 15.73 -3.12
N TRP A 648 11.98 14.77 -3.69
CA TRP A 648 13.34 14.45 -3.28
C TRP A 648 14.07 13.65 -4.35
N SER A 649 15.41 13.79 -4.43
CA SER A 649 16.24 12.98 -5.30
C SER A 649 17.58 12.64 -4.64
N TYR A 650 18.20 11.54 -5.10
CA TYR A 650 19.44 11.00 -4.54
C TYR A 650 20.23 10.25 -5.60
N THR A 651 21.55 10.27 -5.49
CA THR A 651 22.44 9.64 -6.47
C THR A 651 23.43 8.74 -5.76
N ILE A 652 23.58 7.52 -6.27
CA ILE A 652 24.59 6.56 -5.82
C ILE A 652 25.37 6.03 -7.02
N THR A 653 26.57 5.54 -6.76
CA THR A 653 27.46 4.93 -7.77
C THR A 653 27.76 3.49 -7.43
N THR A 654 28.04 2.67 -8.44
CA THR A 654 28.51 1.30 -8.21
C THR A 654 29.87 1.28 -7.54
N PRO A 655 30.22 0.26 -6.75
CA PRO A 655 31.58 0.09 -6.27
C PRO A 655 32.60 0.08 -7.42
N PRO A 656 33.79 0.66 -7.23
CA PRO A 656 34.80 0.80 -8.29
C PRO A 656 35.28 -0.58 -8.75
N ASP A 657 35.57 -0.70 -10.05
CA ASP A 657 35.98 -1.97 -10.68
C ASP A 657 37.50 -2.16 -10.62
N VAL A 658 38.06 -2.06 -9.41
CA VAL A 658 39.50 -2.12 -9.16
C VAL A 658 39.85 -3.37 -8.36
N GLY A 659 40.87 -4.11 -8.78
CA GLY A 659 41.36 -5.26 -8.03
C GLY A 659 42.03 -4.85 -6.71
N GLY A 660 41.75 -5.57 -5.61
CA GLY A 660 42.35 -5.29 -4.30
C GLY A 660 41.43 -5.67 -3.13
N GLY A 661 41.95 -5.59 -1.90
CA GLY A 661 41.13 -5.78 -0.68
C GLY A 661 40.25 -4.56 -0.39
N GLY A 662 39.26 -4.69 0.52
CA GLY A 662 38.29 -3.63 0.83
C GLY A 662 38.93 -2.25 1.12
N ARG A 663 40.00 -2.21 1.91
CA ARG A 663 40.75 -0.97 2.21
C ARG A 663 41.31 -0.26 0.97
N ALA A 664 41.73 -1.01 -0.05
CA ALA A 664 42.25 -0.41 -1.28
C ALA A 664 41.12 0.20 -2.13
N LYS A 665 39.91 -0.37 -2.06
CA LYS A 665 38.73 0.15 -2.74
C LYS A 665 38.19 1.40 -2.06
N ASP A 666 38.17 1.43 -0.72
CA ASP A 666 37.74 2.61 0.03
C ASP A 666 38.61 3.84 -0.27
N ALA A 667 39.93 3.66 -0.38
CA ALA A 667 40.85 4.74 -0.72
C ALA A 667 40.65 5.34 -2.12
N ILE A 668 39.97 4.63 -3.03
CA ILE A 668 39.68 5.08 -4.40
C ILE A 668 38.27 5.68 -4.49
N TRP A 669 37.33 5.16 -3.71
CA TRP A 669 35.94 5.61 -3.71
C TRP A 669 35.77 7.01 -3.11
N GLY A 670 36.64 7.39 -2.17
CA GLY A 670 36.64 8.68 -1.49
C GLY A 670 36.51 8.52 0.02
#